data_AF-A0ABD3GAN0-F1
#
_entry.id   AF-A0ABD3GAN0-F1
#
_cell.length_a   1.000
_cell.length_b   1.000
_cell.length_c   1.000
_cell.angle_alpha   90.00
_cell.angle_beta   90.00
_cell.angle_gamma   90.00
#
_symmetry.space_group_name_H-M   'P 1'
#
loop_
_entity.id
_entity.type
_entity.pdbx_description
1 polymer ?
#
loop_
_entity_poly.entity_id
_entity_poly.type
_entity_poly.pdbx_seq_one_letter_code
_entity_poly.pdbx_strand_id
1 'polypeptide(L)'
;MQRQRTVDQRRIHANSRASNNDEDDTQLLPAVSRKASKLQLEDSALNPPYPQREEEDNHREEEEEREPRATRSRAGSNTSHRSASSSIYDYLDALENESAVQLPSITSRASSAPSYRPRHPRKTSKEFAWEEDAAGDGDFSNRQPSSLNSCRSTFSRRDDSTNSYQYYVGIKEKLAAITIELNDKTKTIELLKMARKKDAAKTKQILAEAEEHMKQGLAAQQQKFNKELEMQMDFAQKLVSEKSELAKRCDELVAEAQKANANAAREAERFKMKLKDAKERWVAQEKVRRDHWIVKKTEEIKKSTVAALEPDIQLILAKGKTDLEKAREAASEERRKLQVQLEKERDIALQRLKEDYERQLVEAREKERAKLVARLDAADAELQQQLSTQRRRLQEEAEASRNELYAEMRTAKLAQAKEMDEFKEQHMQKLQTAAEKMQKEKQDLMAKYDSEFMVLREQTSVECEQFKAQLTSKLRDEMAKEKQELEKQMLQSRDAKIELVIEKLQEESRQMVERAERKSQKKFSQERAEFERKLKQTGEIEGVWMEKNRELHEKLSKLERQHDELRRENEALGQDLRQAGDQSSDLARRLHEERRQHESSVAQLEKRCSSLQSDGEYAQHQQNTELTSLREKQATLESHFQQQIQNLRDEHDTALTNLHERVKATVARKDQTIAELQEELHLQQVKLDKSQALIEDQRLQLFSQ
;
A
#
# COMPACT_ATOMS: atom_id res chain seq x y z
N MET A 1 -106.71 -40.71 50.50
CA MET A 1 -107.53 -41.13 49.32
C MET A 1 -108.71 -40.19 49.17
N GLN A 2 -109.35 -40.18 47.99
CA GLN A 2 -110.74 -39.75 47.69
C GLN A 2 -111.49 -38.74 48.59
N ARG A 3 -111.96 -37.64 47.94
CA ARG A 3 -113.31 -37.01 48.10
C ARG A 3 -113.62 -36.30 49.45
N GLN A 4 -114.55 -35.33 49.54
CA GLN A 4 -115.19 -34.41 48.58
C GLN A 4 -115.91 -33.29 49.38
N ARG A 5 -115.96 -32.06 48.83
CA ARG A 5 -116.97 -31.00 49.16
C ARG A 5 -116.96 -30.53 50.65
N THR A 6 -117.74 -29.57 51.16
CA THR A 6 -118.22 -28.20 50.79
C THR A 6 -118.57 -27.50 52.15
N VAL A 7 -118.98 -26.24 52.34
CA VAL A 7 -119.54 -25.15 51.51
C VAL A 7 -119.25 -23.77 52.17
N ASP A 8 -119.68 -22.65 51.56
CA ASP A 8 -119.81 -21.28 52.11
C ASP A 8 -118.54 -20.47 52.48
N GLN A 9 -118.60 -19.15 52.66
CA GLN A 9 -119.17 -18.01 51.91
C GLN A 9 -119.05 -16.73 52.77
N ARG A 10 -118.60 -15.63 52.15
CA ARG A 10 -118.88 -14.22 52.51
C ARG A 10 -118.31 -13.59 53.82
N ARG A 11 -117.24 -12.80 53.60
CA ARG A 11 -117.26 -11.30 53.65
C ARG A 11 -117.41 -10.60 55.01
N ILE A 12 -116.39 -9.81 55.40
CA ILE A 12 -116.45 -8.35 55.77
C ILE A 12 -115.03 -7.82 56.11
N HIS A 13 -114.87 -6.48 56.16
CA HIS A 13 -113.65 -5.71 56.48
C HIS A 13 -113.23 -5.81 57.99
N ALA A 14 -112.20 -5.16 58.55
CA ALA A 14 -111.35 -4.03 58.12
C ALA A 14 -110.04 -3.91 58.93
N ASN A 15 -109.13 -3.01 58.48
CA ASN A 15 -108.12 -2.26 59.28
C ASN A 15 -107.01 -3.06 60.01
N SER A 16 -105.95 -2.44 60.58
CA SER A 16 -105.11 -1.25 60.31
C SER A 16 -104.10 -1.09 61.48
N ARG A 17 -103.05 -0.24 61.36
CA ARG A 17 -101.93 -0.03 62.33
C ARG A 17 -100.98 -1.24 62.44
N ALA A 18 -99.71 -1.15 62.88
CA ALA A 18 -98.83 -0.07 63.41
C ALA A 18 -97.34 -0.54 63.25
N SER A 19 -96.25 0.13 63.61
CA SER A 19 -95.81 1.55 63.64
C SER A 19 -94.36 1.59 64.17
N ASN A 20 -93.48 2.44 63.60
CA ASN A 20 -92.47 3.26 64.29
C ASN A 20 -91.08 2.74 64.83
N ASN A 21 -90.09 3.64 64.67
CA ASN A 21 -88.85 3.93 65.46
C ASN A 21 -87.59 3.01 65.33
N ASP A 22 -86.33 3.48 65.45
CA ASP A 22 -85.68 4.84 65.43
C ASP A 22 -84.11 4.73 65.29
N GLU A 23 -83.39 5.88 65.26
CA GLU A 23 -81.92 6.13 65.46
C GLU A 23 -80.91 5.72 64.34
N ASP A 24 -79.74 6.34 64.07
CA ASP A 24 -79.18 7.73 64.05
C ASP A 24 -77.74 7.68 63.41
N ASP A 25 -76.94 8.70 62.99
CA ASP A 25 -77.03 10.17 62.81
C ASP A 25 -76.42 10.57 61.40
N THR A 26 -75.20 11.08 61.10
CA THR A 26 -74.05 11.64 61.87
C THR A 26 -73.13 12.59 61.03
N GLN A 27 -73.03 13.89 61.41
CA GLN A 27 -71.98 14.91 61.07
C GLN A 27 -71.79 15.38 59.58
N LEU A 28 -71.39 16.64 59.23
CA LEU A 28 -71.13 17.90 59.97
C LEU A 28 -71.30 19.19 59.08
N LEU A 29 -71.18 20.37 59.71
CA LEU A 29 -71.50 21.76 59.27
C LEU A 29 -70.26 22.57 58.75
N PRO A 30 -70.25 23.92 58.50
CA PRO A 30 -71.29 24.99 58.55
C PRO A 30 -71.31 26.03 57.36
N ALA A 31 -72.15 27.07 57.50
CA ALA A 31 -72.40 28.23 56.61
C ALA A 31 -71.23 29.28 56.52
N VAL A 32 -71.35 30.46 55.86
CA VAL A 32 -72.05 31.68 56.37
C VAL A 32 -72.24 32.78 55.27
N SER A 33 -73.44 33.39 55.24
CA SER A 33 -73.87 34.82 55.04
C SER A 33 -72.83 35.97 54.75
N ARG A 34 -73.14 37.20 54.28
CA ARG A 34 -74.35 37.91 53.74
C ARG A 34 -73.97 39.34 53.23
N LYS A 35 -74.87 39.97 52.44
CA LYS A 35 -75.16 41.44 52.32
C LYS A 35 -74.08 42.44 51.84
N ALA A 36 -74.22 42.86 50.58
CA ALA A 36 -74.63 44.20 50.11
C ALA A 36 -74.00 45.54 50.62
N SER A 37 -73.59 46.39 49.66
CA SER A 37 -73.93 47.84 49.49
C SER A 37 -72.75 48.84 49.28
N LYS A 38 -72.90 49.72 48.25
CA LYS A 38 -72.75 51.21 48.30
C LYS A 38 -71.53 51.93 47.65
N LEU A 39 -71.79 52.63 46.52
CA LEU A 39 -71.10 53.85 45.95
C LEU A 39 -69.62 53.67 45.47
N GLN A 40 -68.99 54.49 44.59
CA GLN A 40 -69.39 55.62 43.70
C GLN A 40 -68.29 55.91 42.63
N LEU A 41 -68.66 56.54 41.49
CA LEU A 41 -67.82 57.40 40.60
C LEU A 41 -66.57 56.76 39.91
N GLU A 42 -66.03 57.15 38.75
CA GLU A 42 -66.35 58.09 37.63
C GLU A 42 -66.06 57.31 36.29
N ASP A 43 -66.23 57.77 35.03
CA ASP A 43 -66.72 59.02 34.39
C ASP A 43 -67.20 58.69 32.94
N SER A 44 -67.90 59.63 32.28
CA SER A 44 -67.91 60.01 30.84
C SER A 44 -67.72 58.94 29.72
N ALA A 45 -68.43 58.96 28.57
CA ALA A 45 -69.53 59.79 28.00
C ALA A 45 -70.07 59.07 26.72
N LEU A 46 -71.07 59.50 25.93
CA LEU A 46 -71.93 60.69 25.92
C LEU A 46 -73.41 60.27 25.58
N ASN A 47 -74.06 60.77 24.52
CA ASN A 47 -75.46 60.44 24.13
C ASN A 47 -75.83 60.88 22.67
N PRO A 48 -77.04 60.60 22.11
CA PRO A 48 -77.32 60.60 20.65
C PRO A 48 -77.86 61.91 20.01
N PRO A 49 -79.17 62.20 19.73
CA PRO A 49 -80.44 61.60 20.18
C PRO A 49 -81.47 61.21 19.04
N TYR A 50 -82.69 60.84 19.46
CA TYR A 50 -84.03 60.85 18.78
C TYR A 50 -84.99 61.62 19.75
N PRO A 51 -86.29 61.95 19.51
CA PRO A 51 -87.18 61.87 18.32
C PRO A 51 -88.09 63.16 18.14
N GLN A 52 -89.31 63.00 17.57
CA GLN A 52 -90.59 63.73 17.83
C GLN A 52 -91.01 64.99 17.02
N ARG A 53 -92.29 64.93 16.54
CA ARG A 53 -93.40 65.96 16.55
C ARG A 53 -93.19 67.30 15.81
N GLU A 54 -94.21 68.04 15.33
CA GLU A 54 -95.67 67.86 15.08
C GLU A 54 -96.13 68.96 14.11
N GLU A 55 -97.18 68.70 13.29
CA GLU A 55 -98.22 69.63 12.74
C GLU A 55 -97.77 70.96 12.02
N GLU A 56 -98.53 71.69 11.19
CA GLU A 56 -99.97 71.77 10.85
C GLU A 56 -100.20 71.89 9.31
N ASP A 57 -101.48 71.83 8.87
CA ASP A 57 -101.99 72.18 7.53
C ASP A 57 -101.88 73.72 7.22
N ASN A 58 -102.25 74.32 6.08
CA ASN A 58 -103.47 74.16 5.27
C ASN A 58 -103.44 75.02 3.97
N HIS A 59 -104.54 74.96 3.20
CA HIS A 59 -104.95 75.78 2.03
C HIS A 59 -104.39 75.36 0.66
N ARG A 60 -105.19 75.30 -0.42
CA ARG A 60 -106.63 75.64 -0.60
C ARG A 60 -107.25 74.83 -1.75
N GLU A 61 -108.58 74.68 -1.73
CA GLU A 61 -109.35 73.92 -2.73
C GLU A 61 -109.83 74.78 -3.94
N GLU A 62 -110.13 74.06 -5.03
CA GLU A 62 -111.09 74.29 -6.13
C GLU A 62 -111.35 75.69 -6.73
N GLU A 63 -111.26 75.78 -8.06
CA GLU A 63 -112.42 76.14 -8.91
C GLU A 63 -112.22 75.63 -10.37
N GLU A 64 -113.31 75.40 -11.11
CA GLU A 64 -113.29 75.00 -12.54
C GLU A 64 -113.25 76.21 -13.48
N GLU A 65 -112.54 76.13 -14.62
CA GLU A 65 -113.08 76.68 -15.88
C GLU A 65 -112.44 76.05 -17.14
N ARG A 66 -112.93 76.43 -18.33
CA ARG A 66 -112.78 75.67 -19.60
C ARG A 66 -111.74 76.24 -20.57
N GLU A 67 -111.19 75.33 -21.39
CA GLU A 67 -110.67 75.41 -22.79
C GLU A 67 -110.52 76.76 -23.55
N PRO A 68 -109.68 76.85 -24.63
CA PRO A 68 -108.72 75.86 -25.19
C PRO A 68 -107.37 76.42 -25.74
N ARG A 69 -106.59 75.54 -26.41
CA ARG A 69 -105.47 75.73 -27.38
C ARG A 69 -104.02 75.93 -26.90
N ALA A 70 -103.20 74.88 -27.08
CA ALA A 70 -101.97 74.95 -27.88
C ALA A 70 -101.45 73.57 -28.40
N THR A 71 -101.41 73.41 -29.73
CA THR A 71 -100.48 72.61 -30.58
C THR A 71 -99.77 71.32 -30.08
N ARG A 72 -100.09 70.16 -30.69
CA ARG A 72 -99.19 69.34 -31.59
C ARG A 72 -99.75 67.94 -31.91
N SER A 73 -99.81 67.52 -33.19
CA SER A 73 -99.64 66.12 -33.70
C SER A 73 -99.97 65.93 -35.20
N ARG A 74 -99.56 64.78 -35.78
CA ARG A 74 -99.54 64.35 -37.23
C ARG A 74 -98.34 64.88 -38.02
N ALA A 75 -97.74 64.17 -38.99
CA ALA A 75 -97.77 62.74 -39.43
C ALA A 75 -96.52 62.50 -40.33
N GLY A 76 -96.13 61.31 -40.82
CA GLY A 76 -96.58 59.92 -40.64
C GLY A 76 -96.18 59.02 -41.84
N SER A 77 -96.06 57.70 -41.63
CA SER A 77 -95.56 56.66 -42.60
C SER A 77 -94.07 56.80 -42.99
N ASN A 78 -93.30 55.74 -43.28
CA ASN A 78 -93.57 54.29 -43.40
C ASN A 78 -92.26 53.53 -42.97
N THR A 79 -92.04 52.19 -42.93
CA THR A 79 -92.68 51.00 -43.54
C THR A 79 -92.36 49.73 -42.71
N SER A 80 -92.77 48.54 -43.19
CA SER A 80 -92.24 47.16 -43.00
C SER A 80 -90.94 46.99 -42.17
N HIS A 81 -90.82 46.04 -41.23
CA HIS A 81 -91.22 44.62 -41.32
C HIS A 81 -91.84 43.99 -40.03
N ARG A 82 -92.53 42.86 -40.26
CA ARG A 82 -93.03 41.83 -39.31
C ARG A 82 -91.96 41.31 -38.32
N SER A 83 -92.22 40.56 -37.24
CA SER A 83 -93.36 40.15 -36.35
C SER A 83 -92.78 39.04 -35.43
N ALA A 84 -93.34 38.57 -34.32
CA ALA A 84 -94.27 39.07 -33.29
C ALA A 84 -94.09 38.15 -32.05
N SER A 85 -94.57 38.53 -30.87
CA SER A 85 -94.55 37.67 -29.68
C SER A 85 -95.56 36.52 -29.80
N SER A 86 -95.11 35.27 -29.70
CA SER A 86 -95.99 34.09 -29.57
C SER A 86 -96.46 33.91 -28.11
N SER A 87 -97.65 33.33 -27.98
CA SER A 87 -98.35 33.08 -26.71
C SER A 87 -98.04 31.69 -26.16
N ILE A 88 -98.21 31.48 -24.85
CA ILE A 88 -98.02 30.15 -24.24
C ILE A 88 -99.03 29.11 -24.75
N TYR A 89 -100.15 29.55 -25.32
CA TYR A 89 -101.14 28.69 -25.97
C TYR A 89 -100.66 28.13 -27.32
N ASP A 90 -99.78 28.85 -28.04
CA ASP A 90 -99.20 28.36 -29.32
C ASP A 90 -98.29 27.12 -29.10
N TYR A 91 -97.84 26.88 -27.87
CA TYR A 91 -97.04 25.70 -27.49
C TYR A 91 -97.90 24.48 -27.14
N LEU A 92 -99.18 24.65 -26.83
CA LEU A 92 -100.08 23.55 -26.47
C LEU A 92 -100.71 22.91 -27.72
N ASP A 93 -101.16 23.72 -28.69
CA ASP A 93 -101.59 23.24 -30.01
C ASP A 93 -100.49 22.43 -30.74
N ALA A 94 -99.22 22.72 -30.45
CA ALA A 94 -98.07 22.00 -30.99
C ALA A 94 -97.89 20.58 -30.40
N LEU A 95 -98.35 20.33 -29.17
CA LEU A 95 -98.23 19.04 -28.50
C LEU A 95 -99.42 18.11 -28.74
N GLU A 96 -100.60 18.65 -29.04
CA GLU A 96 -101.81 17.85 -29.28
C GLU A 96 -101.82 17.18 -30.68
N ASN A 97 -100.92 17.57 -31.59
CA ASN A 97 -100.86 17.07 -32.97
C ASN A 97 -99.87 15.92 -33.24
N GLU A 98 -98.96 15.56 -32.32
CA GLU A 98 -97.98 14.47 -32.54
C GLU A 98 -98.39 13.09 -31.93
N SER A 99 -99.62 12.95 -31.41
CA SER A 99 -100.04 11.74 -30.67
C SER A 99 -101.29 11.02 -31.20
N ALA A 100 -101.43 10.92 -32.54
CA ALA A 100 -102.47 10.12 -33.20
C ALA A 100 -101.90 9.23 -34.32
N VAL A 101 -102.59 8.09 -34.59
CA VAL A 101 -102.31 7.08 -35.66
C VAL A 101 -101.08 6.18 -35.41
N GLN A 102 -101.17 4.84 -35.32
CA GLN A 102 -102.31 3.92 -35.10
C GLN A 102 -101.83 2.52 -34.63
N LEU A 103 -102.67 1.85 -33.84
CA LEU A 103 -102.64 0.39 -33.52
C LEU A 103 -103.13 -0.43 -34.76
N PRO A 104 -102.90 -1.77 -34.93
CA PRO A 104 -103.36 -2.79 -33.97
C PRO A 104 -102.77 -4.24 -33.93
N SER A 105 -102.98 -4.90 -32.77
CA SER A 105 -103.11 -6.38 -32.59
C SER A 105 -101.84 -7.24 -32.84
N ILE A 106 -101.70 -8.52 -32.43
CA ILE A 106 -102.62 -9.69 -32.39
C ILE A 106 -102.53 -10.47 -31.06
N THR A 107 -103.54 -11.28 -30.75
CA THR A 107 -103.70 -12.09 -29.53
C THR A 107 -103.12 -13.51 -29.58
N SER A 108 -102.83 -14.07 -28.39
CA SER A 108 -102.83 -15.50 -28.03
C SER A 108 -101.95 -16.52 -28.78
N ARG A 109 -100.93 -17.04 -28.09
CA ARG A 109 -100.84 -18.49 -27.78
C ARG A 109 -99.85 -18.81 -26.66
N ALA A 110 -99.91 -20.05 -26.15
CA ALA A 110 -99.08 -20.56 -25.06
C ALA A 110 -98.23 -21.77 -25.51
N SER A 111 -97.21 -22.09 -24.69
CA SER A 111 -96.48 -23.37 -24.62
C SER A 111 -95.69 -23.82 -25.86
N SER A 112 -94.34 -23.88 -25.74
CA SER A 112 -93.48 -25.04 -26.10
C SER A 112 -91.99 -24.70 -26.00
N ALA A 113 -91.18 -25.72 -25.72
CA ALA A 113 -89.72 -25.75 -25.89
C ALA A 113 -89.34 -27.14 -26.46
N PRO A 114 -88.09 -27.45 -26.85
CA PRO A 114 -86.91 -26.59 -27.10
C PRO A 114 -86.23 -26.85 -28.48
N SER A 115 -85.02 -26.30 -28.69
CA SER A 115 -83.83 -26.94 -29.33
C SER A 115 -83.14 -26.20 -30.52
N TYR A 116 -81.86 -26.55 -30.73
CA TYR A 116 -80.89 -26.23 -31.81
C TYR A 116 -80.43 -24.78 -32.12
N ARG A 117 -79.29 -24.42 -31.50
CA ARG A 117 -77.99 -23.97 -32.10
C ARG A 117 -77.92 -23.67 -33.64
N PRO A 118 -76.96 -22.83 -34.12
CA PRO A 118 -76.48 -21.52 -33.61
C PRO A 118 -76.04 -20.50 -34.71
N ARG A 119 -75.89 -19.20 -34.42
CA ARG A 119 -74.89 -18.31 -35.07
C ARG A 119 -74.60 -17.01 -34.29
N HIS A 120 -73.42 -16.44 -34.54
CA HIS A 120 -72.71 -15.33 -33.85
C HIS A 120 -73.53 -14.11 -33.39
N PRO A 121 -72.98 -13.38 -32.38
CA PRO A 121 -72.43 -12.05 -32.72
C PRO A 121 -70.93 -11.87 -32.41
N ARG A 122 -70.41 -10.67 -32.70
CA ARG A 122 -69.01 -10.21 -32.51
C ARG A 122 -68.75 -9.71 -31.07
N LYS A 123 -67.45 -9.68 -30.69
CA LYS A 123 -66.68 -8.68 -29.89
C LYS A 123 -67.45 -7.83 -28.85
N THR A 124 -66.97 -7.63 -27.61
CA THR A 124 -65.59 -7.22 -27.23
C THR A 124 -65.19 -7.61 -25.80
N SER A 125 -63.88 -7.77 -25.57
CA SER A 125 -63.14 -7.69 -24.27
C SER A 125 -63.46 -8.77 -23.19
N LYS A 126 -62.50 -9.57 -22.68
CA LYS A 126 -61.19 -9.30 -22.01
C LYS A 126 -61.39 -8.87 -20.54
N GLU A 127 -60.92 -9.57 -19.49
CA GLU A 127 -60.26 -10.89 -19.27
C GLU A 127 -60.90 -11.49 -17.99
N PHE A 128 -61.27 -12.76 -17.91
CA PHE A 128 -60.48 -13.99 -17.68
C PHE A 128 -59.80 -14.13 -16.30
N ALA A 129 -59.94 -15.32 -15.72
CA ALA A 129 -59.38 -15.74 -14.43
C ALA A 129 -58.62 -17.08 -14.59
N TRP A 130 -58.20 -17.71 -13.48
CA TRP A 130 -57.59 -19.04 -13.35
C TRP A 130 -58.12 -20.09 -14.36
N GLU A 131 -57.35 -21.09 -14.82
CA GLU A 131 -56.31 -21.86 -14.09
C GLU A 131 -55.30 -22.55 -15.05
N GLU A 132 -54.71 -23.67 -14.64
CA GLU A 132 -53.65 -24.50 -15.27
C GLU A 132 -53.99 -25.00 -16.72
N ASP A 133 -53.07 -25.51 -17.57
CA ASP A 133 -51.83 -26.27 -17.29
C ASP A 133 -50.82 -26.32 -18.49
N ALA A 134 -49.60 -26.80 -18.21
CA ALA A 134 -48.63 -27.51 -19.07
C ALA A 134 -48.04 -26.92 -20.38
N ALA A 135 -46.73 -26.61 -20.30
CA ALA A 135 -45.65 -26.84 -21.29
C ALA A 135 -45.63 -26.12 -22.67
N GLY A 136 -44.52 -25.43 -22.97
CA GLY A 136 -44.22 -24.88 -24.31
C GLY A 136 -42.94 -24.01 -24.37
N ASP A 137 -41.87 -24.59 -24.89
CA ASP A 137 -40.47 -24.12 -24.99
C ASP A 137 -40.17 -22.77 -25.72
N GLY A 138 -39.03 -22.14 -25.38
CA GLY A 138 -38.37 -21.01 -26.10
C GLY A 138 -38.97 -19.59 -25.95
N ASP A 139 -38.26 -18.48 -26.28
CA ASP A 139 -36.81 -18.21 -26.40
C ASP A 139 -36.57 -16.66 -26.42
N PHE A 140 -35.33 -16.17 -26.20
CA PHE A 140 -34.81 -14.78 -26.38
C PHE A 140 -35.69 -13.57 -25.90
N SER A 141 -35.22 -12.59 -25.09
CA SER A 141 -33.93 -11.91 -25.27
C SER A 141 -33.51 -10.93 -24.14
N ASN A 142 -32.23 -11.01 -23.74
CA ASN A 142 -31.26 -9.90 -23.66
C ASN A 142 -31.51 -8.65 -22.77
N ARG A 143 -30.78 -8.55 -21.63
CA ARG A 143 -29.74 -7.51 -21.41
C ARG A 143 -28.76 -7.87 -20.27
N GLN A 144 -27.56 -7.28 -20.34
CA GLN A 144 -26.35 -7.56 -19.52
C GLN A 144 -26.06 -6.42 -18.51
N PRO A 145 -25.03 -6.48 -17.62
CA PRO A 145 -24.10 -7.57 -17.26
C PRO A 145 -24.39 -8.06 -15.81
N SER A 146 -23.52 -8.42 -14.84
CA SER A 146 -22.04 -8.44 -14.63
C SER A 146 -21.73 -9.29 -13.35
N SER A 147 -20.54 -9.86 -13.09
CA SER A 147 -19.39 -10.21 -13.96
C SER A 147 -18.31 -11.03 -13.22
N LEU A 148 -17.90 -12.16 -13.80
CA LEU A 148 -16.55 -12.78 -13.76
C LEU A 148 -15.90 -13.27 -12.43
N ASN A 149 -15.78 -14.61 -12.33
CA ASN A 149 -14.55 -15.32 -11.95
C ASN A 149 -14.41 -16.47 -12.98
N SER A 150 -13.41 -16.53 -13.87
CA SER A 150 -11.96 -16.59 -13.68
C SER A 150 -11.46 -17.97 -13.21
N CYS A 151 -11.25 -18.87 -14.18
CA CYS A 151 -10.36 -20.03 -14.09
C CYS A 151 -9.78 -20.28 -15.48
N ARG A 152 -8.47 -20.07 -15.65
CA ARG A 152 -7.78 -20.09 -16.94
C ARG A 152 -7.02 -21.42 -17.10
N SER A 153 -7.23 -22.13 -18.21
CA SER A 153 -6.44 -23.33 -18.53
C SER A 153 -4.98 -22.95 -18.82
N THR A 154 -4.04 -23.74 -18.29
CA THR A 154 -2.63 -23.73 -18.72
C THR A 154 -2.25 -25.05 -19.37
N PHE A 155 -1.42 -24.96 -20.39
CA PHE A 155 -1.00 -26.05 -21.26
C PHE A 155 0.46 -26.39 -20.95
N SER A 156 0.80 -27.68 -20.87
CA SER A 156 2.15 -28.15 -21.20
C SER A 156 2.15 -29.63 -21.59
N ARG A 157 3.23 -30.06 -22.24
CA ARG A 157 3.48 -31.39 -22.79
C ARG A 157 4.90 -31.81 -22.42
N ARG A 158 5.10 -33.12 -22.17
CA ARG A 158 6.39 -33.83 -22.20
C ARG A 158 7.40 -33.45 -21.07
N ASP A 159 8.36 -34.30 -20.69
CA ASP A 159 8.56 -35.72 -21.04
C ASP A 159 9.18 -36.54 -19.88
N ASP A 160 9.02 -37.87 -20.03
CA ASP A 160 9.75 -39.04 -19.50
C ASP A 160 10.35 -39.19 -18.07
N SER A 161 10.11 -40.39 -17.53
CA SER A 161 10.87 -41.22 -16.56
C SER A 161 11.30 -40.76 -15.14
N THR A 162 11.34 -41.77 -14.24
CA THR A 162 12.29 -41.91 -13.11
C THR A 162 12.14 -41.04 -11.84
N ASN A 163 11.04 -41.19 -11.08
CA ASN A 163 11.09 -41.03 -9.60
C ASN A 163 9.99 -41.82 -8.84
N SER A 164 9.84 -43.12 -9.10
CA SER A 164 8.69 -43.93 -8.67
C SER A 164 8.37 -43.90 -7.15
N TYR A 165 9.38 -43.78 -6.28
CA TYR A 165 9.17 -43.96 -4.84
C TYR A 165 8.45 -42.79 -4.14
N GLN A 166 8.72 -41.53 -4.56
CA GLN A 166 7.96 -40.37 -4.06
C GLN A 166 6.50 -40.40 -4.50
N TYR A 167 6.20 -40.96 -5.68
CA TYR A 167 4.83 -41.15 -6.13
C TYR A 167 4.06 -42.08 -5.18
N TYR A 168 4.64 -43.19 -4.71
CA TYR A 168 3.91 -44.10 -3.80
C TYR A 168 3.55 -43.46 -2.45
N VAL A 169 4.41 -42.63 -1.87
CA VAL A 169 4.09 -41.91 -0.61
C VAL A 169 3.01 -40.86 -0.88
N GLY A 170 3.19 -39.99 -1.88
CA GLY A 170 2.21 -38.95 -2.22
C GLY A 170 0.87 -39.51 -2.71
N ILE A 171 0.86 -40.69 -3.35
CA ILE A 171 -0.36 -41.42 -3.70
C ILE A 171 -1.03 -41.99 -2.45
N LYS A 172 -0.27 -42.55 -1.49
CA LYS A 172 -0.83 -43.08 -0.24
C LYS A 172 -1.42 -41.98 0.64
N GLU A 173 -0.77 -40.82 0.72
CA GLU A 173 -1.29 -39.63 1.41
C GLU A 173 -2.52 -39.06 0.71
N LYS A 174 -2.51 -38.94 -0.63
CA LYS A 174 -3.71 -38.55 -1.39
C LYS A 174 -4.84 -39.58 -1.25
N LEU A 175 -4.55 -40.87 -1.22
CA LEU A 175 -5.54 -41.93 -0.99
C LEU A 175 -6.14 -41.83 0.41
N ALA A 176 -5.32 -41.58 1.44
CA ALA A 176 -5.78 -41.36 2.80
C ALA A 176 -6.65 -40.09 2.92
N ALA A 177 -6.21 -38.98 2.32
CA ALA A 177 -6.96 -37.73 2.26
C ALA A 177 -8.30 -37.90 1.51
N ILE A 178 -8.30 -38.54 0.34
CA ILE A 178 -9.52 -38.87 -0.42
C ILE A 178 -10.41 -39.84 0.37
N THR A 179 -9.86 -40.77 1.15
CA THR A 179 -10.64 -41.69 1.99
C THR A 179 -11.29 -40.97 3.16
N ILE A 180 -10.58 -40.03 3.80
CA ILE A 180 -11.14 -39.17 4.86
C ILE A 180 -12.21 -38.25 4.27
N GLU A 181 -11.90 -37.57 3.16
CA GLU A 181 -12.82 -36.67 2.46
C GLU A 181 -14.07 -37.41 1.94
N LEU A 182 -13.93 -38.65 1.46
CA LEU A 182 -15.05 -39.50 1.04
C LEU A 182 -15.88 -39.98 2.25
N ASN A 183 -15.24 -40.32 3.38
CA ASN A 183 -15.96 -40.64 4.61
C ASN A 183 -16.71 -39.42 5.17
N ASP A 184 -16.11 -38.23 5.16
CA ASP A 184 -16.75 -37.01 5.67
C ASP A 184 -17.83 -36.49 4.71
N LYS A 185 -17.65 -36.60 3.38
CA LYS A 185 -18.73 -36.43 2.40
C LYS A 185 -19.84 -37.45 2.61
N THR A 186 -19.53 -38.70 2.96
CA THR A 186 -20.55 -39.72 3.25
C THR A 186 -21.35 -39.38 4.51
N LYS A 187 -20.68 -39.01 5.62
CA LYS A 187 -21.34 -38.50 6.84
C LYS A 187 -22.19 -37.26 6.55
N THR A 188 -21.69 -36.34 5.73
CA THR A 188 -22.43 -35.12 5.31
C THR A 188 -23.67 -35.49 4.50
N ILE A 189 -23.55 -36.44 3.57
CA ILE A 189 -24.68 -36.97 2.80
C ILE A 189 -25.69 -37.68 3.72
N GLU A 190 -25.25 -38.39 4.76
CA GLU A 190 -26.14 -39.01 5.75
C GLU A 190 -26.84 -37.98 6.63
N LEU A 191 -26.14 -36.96 7.12
CA LEU A 191 -26.72 -35.84 7.86
C LEU A 191 -27.72 -35.07 6.98
N LEU A 192 -27.42 -34.81 5.71
CA LEU A 192 -28.35 -34.19 4.76
C LEU A 192 -29.54 -35.09 4.42
N LYS A 193 -29.35 -36.42 4.35
CA LYS A 193 -30.46 -37.39 4.21
C LYS A 193 -31.35 -37.40 5.47
N MET A 194 -30.77 -37.30 6.66
CA MET A 194 -31.53 -37.23 7.92
C MET A 194 -32.26 -35.89 8.07
N ALA A 195 -31.63 -34.77 7.71
CA ALA A 195 -32.28 -33.46 7.64
C ALA A 195 -33.46 -33.49 6.64
N ARG A 196 -33.23 -33.94 5.40
CA ARG A 196 -34.28 -34.06 4.39
C ARG A 196 -35.41 -35.01 4.80
N LYS A 197 -35.12 -36.09 5.54
CA LYS A 197 -36.15 -36.95 6.17
C LYS A 197 -36.92 -36.22 7.27
N LYS A 198 -36.24 -35.47 8.14
CA LYS A 198 -36.85 -34.68 9.21
C LYS A 198 -37.76 -33.59 8.64
N ASP A 199 -37.33 -32.92 7.58
CA ASP A 199 -38.11 -31.86 6.94
C ASP A 199 -39.25 -32.43 6.09
N ALA A 200 -39.08 -33.59 5.44
CA ALA A 200 -40.20 -34.34 4.84
C ALA A 200 -41.23 -34.83 5.87
N ALA A 201 -40.79 -35.18 7.09
CA ALA A 201 -41.69 -35.52 8.19
C ALA A 201 -42.44 -34.29 8.72
N LYS A 202 -41.75 -33.15 8.90
CA LYS A 202 -42.39 -31.87 9.25
C LYS A 202 -43.42 -31.42 8.21
N THR A 203 -43.07 -31.43 6.92
CA THR A 203 -44.01 -30.99 5.87
C THR A 203 -45.20 -31.94 5.78
N LYS A 204 -45.02 -33.25 5.94
CA LYS A 204 -46.14 -34.20 6.07
C LYS A 204 -47.00 -33.92 7.31
N GLN A 205 -46.39 -33.56 8.45
CA GLN A 205 -47.14 -33.18 9.66
C GLN A 205 -47.94 -31.89 9.45
N ILE A 206 -47.33 -30.84 8.90
CA ILE A 206 -47.99 -29.56 8.60
C ILE A 206 -49.13 -29.76 7.59
N LEU A 207 -48.95 -30.63 6.58
CA LEU A 207 -50.03 -30.99 5.65
C LEU A 207 -51.17 -31.73 6.37
N ALA A 208 -50.88 -32.70 7.24
CA ALA A 208 -51.92 -33.40 8.00
C ALA A 208 -52.66 -32.48 9.01
N GLU A 209 -51.95 -31.54 9.63
CA GLU A 209 -52.54 -30.51 10.49
C GLU A 209 -53.42 -29.53 9.70
N ALA A 210 -53.01 -29.15 8.49
CA ALA A 210 -53.81 -28.35 7.57
C ALA A 210 -55.03 -29.11 7.02
N GLU A 211 -54.88 -30.40 6.68
CA GLU A 211 -55.97 -31.28 6.25
C GLU A 211 -57.03 -31.44 7.36
N GLU A 212 -56.63 -31.73 8.60
CA GLU A 212 -57.57 -31.81 9.73
C GLU A 212 -58.19 -30.44 10.05
N HIS A 213 -57.45 -29.32 9.95
CA HIS A 213 -58.02 -27.98 10.12
C HIS A 213 -59.06 -27.64 9.03
N MET A 214 -58.78 -27.94 7.76
CA MET A 214 -59.74 -27.78 6.66
C MET A 214 -60.98 -28.67 6.84
N LYS A 215 -60.78 -29.92 7.25
CA LYS A 215 -61.85 -30.89 7.56
C LYS A 215 -62.70 -30.47 8.75
N GLN A 216 -62.11 -29.89 9.80
CA GLN A 216 -62.84 -29.28 10.91
C GLN A 216 -63.62 -28.03 10.48
N GLY A 217 -63.03 -27.19 9.63
CA GLY A 217 -63.71 -26.04 9.01
C GLY A 217 -64.92 -26.46 8.18
N LEU A 218 -64.77 -27.48 7.34
CA LEU A 218 -65.86 -28.06 6.54
C LEU A 218 -66.95 -28.67 7.41
N ALA A 219 -66.60 -29.41 8.46
CA ALA A 219 -67.57 -29.97 9.41
C ALA A 219 -68.32 -28.88 10.19
N ALA A 220 -67.63 -27.81 10.60
CA ALA A 220 -68.27 -26.65 11.24
C ALA A 220 -69.18 -25.88 10.28
N GLN A 221 -68.83 -25.78 8.99
CA GLN A 221 -69.68 -25.19 7.95
C GLN A 221 -70.91 -26.06 7.68
N GLN A 222 -70.76 -27.38 7.59
CA GLN A 222 -71.88 -28.33 7.50
C GLN A 222 -72.80 -28.23 8.71
N GLN A 223 -72.27 -28.14 9.94
CA GLN A 223 -73.10 -27.92 11.14
C GLN A 223 -73.86 -26.59 11.12
N LYS A 224 -73.26 -25.51 10.60
CA LYS A 224 -73.96 -24.22 10.42
C LYS A 224 -75.11 -24.34 9.44
N PHE A 225 -74.89 -24.94 8.27
CA PHE A 225 -75.95 -25.13 7.28
C PHE A 225 -77.03 -26.11 7.76
N ASN A 226 -76.67 -27.18 8.49
CA ASN A 226 -77.65 -28.10 9.06
C ASN A 226 -78.52 -27.42 10.12
N LYS A 227 -77.96 -26.54 10.96
CA LYS A 227 -78.74 -25.74 11.93
C LYS A 227 -79.64 -24.70 11.26
N GLU A 228 -79.18 -24.06 10.20
CA GLU A 228 -80.01 -23.16 9.41
C GLU A 228 -81.17 -23.94 8.75
N LEU A 229 -80.89 -25.09 8.12
CA LEU A 229 -81.91 -25.97 7.56
C LEU A 229 -82.90 -26.46 8.63
N GLU A 230 -82.43 -26.82 9.82
CA GLU A 230 -83.25 -27.19 10.98
C GLU A 230 -84.18 -26.03 11.38
N MET A 231 -83.66 -24.81 11.53
CA MET A 231 -84.45 -23.60 11.82
C MET A 231 -85.47 -23.27 10.71
N GLN A 232 -85.11 -23.42 9.44
CA GLN A 232 -86.01 -23.19 8.31
C GLN A 232 -87.10 -24.27 8.22
N MET A 233 -86.79 -25.53 8.57
CA MET A 233 -87.78 -26.61 8.66
C MET A 233 -88.73 -26.41 9.85
N ASP A 234 -88.21 -25.95 10.99
CA ASP A 234 -88.99 -25.55 12.16
C ASP A 234 -89.96 -24.41 11.84
N PHE A 235 -89.50 -23.40 11.08
CA PHE A 235 -90.31 -22.29 10.61
C PHE A 235 -91.38 -22.75 9.59
N ALA A 236 -91.02 -23.62 8.65
CA ALA A 236 -91.98 -24.21 7.71
C ALA A 236 -93.05 -25.06 8.43
N GLN A 237 -92.67 -25.83 9.45
CA GLN A 237 -93.62 -26.57 10.28
C GLN A 237 -94.56 -25.64 11.06
N LYS A 238 -94.04 -24.56 11.66
CA LYS A 238 -94.84 -23.54 12.36
C LYS A 238 -95.88 -22.90 11.43
N LEU A 239 -95.46 -22.46 10.25
CA LEU A 239 -96.37 -21.93 9.20
C LEU A 239 -97.42 -22.96 8.76
N VAL A 240 -97.08 -24.25 8.68
CA VAL A 240 -98.05 -25.31 8.36
C VAL A 240 -99.06 -25.51 9.50
N SER A 241 -98.63 -25.50 10.76
CA SER A 241 -99.56 -25.56 11.91
C SER A 241 -100.48 -24.34 11.97
N GLU A 242 -99.93 -23.12 11.86
CA GLU A 242 -100.68 -21.85 11.87
C GLU A 242 -101.70 -21.80 10.72
N LYS A 243 -101.30 -22.22 9.51
CA LYS A 243 -102.21 -22.35 8.37
C LYS A 243 -103.31 -23.39 8.63
N SER A 244 -103.01 -24.49 9.32
CA SER A 244 -104.02 -25.51 9.66
C SER A 244 -105.01 -25.03 10.72
N GLU A 245 -104.56 -24.20 11.67
CA GLU A 245 -105.41 -23.60 12.71
C GLU A 245 -106.28 -22.48 12.12
N LEU A 246 -105.71 -21.64 11.25
CA LEU A 246 -106.46 -20.63 10.52
C LEU A 246 -107.51 -21.26 9.59
N ALA A 247 -107.18 -22.37 8.91
CA ALA A 247 -108.14 -23.12 8.10
C ALA A 247 -109.32 -23.65 8.93
N LYS A 248 -109.06 -24.33 10.07
CA LYS A 248 -110.11 -24.77 11.01
C LYS A 248 -110.98 -23.61 11.47
N ARG A 249 -110.37 -22.45 11.78
CA ARG A 249 -111.09 -21.26 12.23
C ARG A 249 -111.93 -20.63 11.11
N CYS A 250 -111.50 -20.72 9.86
CA CYS A 250 -112.33 -20.36 8.70
C CYS A 250 -113.51 -21.33 8.54
N ASP A 251 -113.30 -22.65 8.67
CA ASP A 251 -114.36 -23.65 8.60
C ASP A 251 -115.40 -23.48 9.73
N GLU A 252 -114.95 -23.18 10.96
CA GLU A 252 -115.78 -22.83 12.11
C GLU A 252 -116.64 -21.59 11.82
N LEU A 253 -116.04 -20.50 11.35
CA LEU A 253 -116.76 -19.27 11.00
C LEU A 253 -117.75 -19.47 9.83
N VAL A 254 -117.42 -20.34 8.86
CA VAL A 254 -118.34 -20.73 7.78
C VAL A 254 -119.53 -21.53 8.34
N ALA A 255 -119.29 -22.46 9.27
CA ALA A 255 -120.35 -23.21 9.94
C ALA A 255 -121.25 -22.31 10.80
N GLU A 256 -120.69 -21.34 11.52
CA GLU A 256 -121.46 -20.33 12.26
C GLU A 256 -122.28 -19.43 11.34
N ALA A 257 -121.71 -18.96 10.23
CA ALA A 257 -122.42 -18.15 9.23
C ALA A 257 -123.59 -18.92 8.58
N GLN A 258 -123.38 -20.21 8.24
CA GLN A 258 -124.45 -21.08 7.73
C GLN A 258 -125.56 -21.28 8.77
N LYS A 259 -125.20 -21.50 10.04
CA LYS A 259 -126.15 -21.65 11.16
C LYS A 259 -126.93 -20.37 11.43
N ALA A 260 -126.30 -19.20 11.35
CA ALA A 260 -126.95 -17.90 11.46
C ALA A 260 -127.93 -17.65 10.30
N ASN A 261 -127.51 -17.90 9.06
CA ASN A 261 -128.37 -17.78 7.87
C ASN A 261 -129.59 -18.74 7.94
N ALA A 262 -129.38 -19.99 8.36
CA ALA A 262 -130.47 -20.95 8.56
C ALA A 262 -131.47 -20.52 9.66
N ASN A 263 -131.01 -19.78 10.67
CA ASN A 263 -131.91 -19.20 11.68
C ASN A 263 -132.65 -17.97 11.14
N ALA A 264 -131.97 -17.07 10.44
CA ALA A 264 -132.61 -15.93 9.77
C ALA A 264 -133.72 -16.36 8.79
N ALA A 265 -133.48 -17.43 8.02
CA ALA A 265 -134.50 -18.02 7.14
C ALA A 265 -135.72 -18.57 7.90
N ARG A 266 -135.51 -19.25 9.04
CA ARG A 266 -136.60 -19.72 9.93
C ARG A 266 -137.39 -18.56 10.54
N GLU A 267 -136.72 -17.46 10.87
CA GLU A 267 -137.37 -16.26 11.40
C GLU A 267 -138.15 -15.52 10.31
N ALA A 268 -137.61 -15.39 9.10
CA ALA A 268 -138.31 -14.82 7.96
C ALA A 268 -139.64 -15.53 7.65
N GLU A 269 -139.65 -16.87 7.63
CA GLU A 269 -140.90 -17.64 7.47
C GLU A 269 -141.85 -17.47 8.66
N ARG A 270 -141.34 -17.38 9.91
CA ARG A 270 -142.16 -17.05 11.09
C ARG A 270 -142.81 -15.67 10.99
N PHE A 271 -142.08 -14.65 10.51
CA PHE A 271 -142.64 -13.31 10.29
C PHE A 271 -143.64 -13.27 9.15
N LYS A 272 -143.37 -13.98 8.05
CA LYS A 272 -144.28 -14.14 6.90
C LYS A 272 -145.60 -14.79 7.29
N MET A 273 -145.59 -15.82 8.15
CA MET A 273 -146.80 -16.41 8.73
C MET A 273 -147.55 -15.40 9.61
N LYS A 274 -146.89 -14.75 10.57
CA LYS A 274 -147.52 -13.69 11.41
C LYS A 274 -148.17 -12.58 10.57
N LEU A 275 -147.52 -12.17 9.48
CA LEU A 275 -148.03 -11.15 8.56
C LEU A 275 -149.28 -11.62 7.80
N LYS A 276 -149.36 -12.93 7.46
CA LYS A 276 -150.55 -13.53 6.85
C LYS A 276 -151.73 -13.49 7.83
N ASP A 277 -151.57 -14.00 9.04
CA ASP A 277 -152.62 -14.00 10.07
C ASP A 277 -153.11 -12.56 10.38
N ALA A 278 -152.21 -11.57 10.37
CA ALA A 278 -152.56 -10.17 10.60
C ALA A 278 -153.44 -9.60 9.48
N LYS A 279 -153.13 -9.92 8.21
CA LYS A 279 -153.96 -9.52 7.05
C LYS A 279 -155.34 -10.17 7.08
N GLU A 280 -155.42 -11.45 7.43
CA GLU A 280 -156.70 -12.18 7.52
C GLU A 280 -157.61 -11.60 8.62
N ARG A 281 -157.06 -11.28 9.80
CA ARG A 281 -157.82 -10.57 10.87
C ARG A 281 -158.32 -9.20 10.42
N TRP A 282 -157.50 -8.42 9.71
CA TRP A 282 -157.87 -7.09 9.22
C TRP A 282 -159.04 -7.15 8.22
N VAL A 283 -158.99 -8.07 7.25
CA VAL A 283 -160.06 -8.26 6.26
C VAL A 283 -161.39 -8.67 6.93
N ALA A 284 -161.33 -9.53 7.95
CA ALA A 284 -162.51 -9.92 8.72
C ALA A 284 -163.12 -8.72 9.48
N GLN A 285 -162.28 -7.89 10.12
CA GLN A 285 -162.74 -6.74 10.90
C GLN A 285 -163.36 -5.64 10.03
N GLU A 286 -162.81 -5.39 8.84
CA GLU A 286 -163.33 -4.40 7.90
C GLU A 286 -164.70 -4.79 7.32
N LYS A 287 -164.96 -6.10 7.11
CA LYS A 287 -166.28 -6.57 6.66
C LYS A 287 -167.39 -6.17 7.65
N VAL A 288 -167.21 -6.51 8.92
CA VAL A 288 -168.16 -6.19 10.02
C VAL A 288 -168.44 -4.69 10.10
N ARG A 289 -167.44 -3.85 9.81
CA ARG A 289 -167.56 -2.39 9.86
C ARG A 289 -168.49 -1.82 8.79
N ARG A 290 -168.58 -2.46 7.61
CA ARG A 290 -169.44 -2.04 6.49
C ARG A 290 -170.89 -2.46 6.70
N ASP A 291 -171.11 -3.69 7.14
CA ASP A 291 -172.44 -4.24 7.41
C ASP A 291 -173.20 -3.35 8.44
N HIS A 292 -172.50 -2.87 9.47
CA HIS A 292 -173.05 -1.96 10.49
C HIS A 292 -173.41 -0.55 9.97
N TRP A 293 -172.76 -0.06 8.91
CA TRP A 293 -173.02 1.26 8.33
C TRP A 293 -174.30 1.29 7.49
N ILE A 294 -174.55 0.22 6.73
CA ILE A 294 -175.71 0.07 5.84
C ILE A 294 -177.03 0.11 6.64
N VAL A 295 -177.07 -0.59 7.78
CA VAL A 295 -178.25 -0.60 8.68
C VAL A 295 -178.59 0.82 9.13
N LYS A 296 -177.61 1.56 9.67
CA LYS A 296 -177.81 2.92 10.19
C LYS A 296 -178.34 3.90 9.14
N LYS A 297 -177.83 3.84 7.90
CA LYS A 297 -178.32 4.72 6.82
C LYS A 297 -179.75 4.41 6.37
N THR A 298 -180.24 3.20 6.62
CA THR A 298 -181.62 2.79 6.26
C THR A 298 -182.67 3.31 7.26
N GLU A 299 -182.27 3.63 8.49
CA GLU A 299 -183.16 4.20 9.52
C GLU A 299 -183.31 5.73 9.40
N GLU A 300 -182.25 6.40 8.95
CA GLU A 300 -182.14 7.86 8.88
C GLU A 300 -183.10 8.47 7.82
N ILE A 301 -183.27 7.77 6.69
CA ILE A 301 -184.15 8.17 5.57
C ILE A 301 -185.63 8.27 5.98
N LYS A 302 -186.06 7.56 7.03
CA LYS A 302 -187.47 7.53 7.47
C LYS A 302 -187.90 8.77 8.29
N LYS A 303 -186.98 9.70 8.59
CA LYS A 303 -187.23 10.83 9.51
C LYS A 303 -187.29 12.21 8.83
N SER A 304 -186.92 12.33 7.55
CA SER A 304 -186.81 13.63 6.85
C SER A 304 -188.11 14.12 6.20
N THR A 305 -189.20 13.34 6.24
CA THR A 305 -190.33 13.47 5.29
C THR A 305 -191.49 14.38 5.75
N VAL A 306 -191.30 15.24 6.77
CA VAL A 306 -192.37 16.11 7.32
C VAL A 306 -192.06 17.61 7.19
N ALA A 307 -191.13 17.98 6.30
CA ALA A 307 -191.12 19.23 5.51
C ALA A 307 -191.25 20.61 6.21
N ALA A 308 -191.03 20.73 7.52
CA ALA A 308 -191.29 21.97 8.28
C ALA A 308 -190.05 22.81 8.68
N LEU A 309 -188.83 22.39 8.32
CA LEU A 309 -187.57 23.01 8.80
C LEU A 309 -186.62 23.49 7.68
N GLU A 310 -187.03 23.38 6.41
CA GLU A 310 -186.16 23.64 5.24
C GLU A 310 -185.47 25.02 5.23
N PRO A 311 -186.13 26.16 5.57
CA PRO A 311 -185.49 27.48 5.46
C PRO A 311 -184.31 27.68 6.44
N ASP A 312 -184.48 27.30 7.70
CA ASP A 312 -183.43 27.44 8.72
C ASP A 312 -182.26 26.49 8.46
N ILE A 313 -182.56 25.29 7.93
CA ILE A 313 -181.56 24.34 7.46
C ILE A 313 -180.69 24.98 6.36
N GLN A 314 -181.26 25.71 5.40
CA GLN A 314 -180.49 26.35 4.32
C GLN A 314 -179.50 27.41 4.84
N LEU A 315 -179.90 28.23 5.82
CA LEU A 315 -179.01 29.24 6.42
C LEU A 315 -177.87 28.60 7.23
N ILE A 316 -178.18 27.58 8.03
CA ILE A 316 -177.19 26.84 8.82
C ILE A 316 -176.23 26.07 7.89
N LEU A 317 -176.72 25.51 6.79
CA LEU A 317 -175.88 24.87 5.76
C LEU A 317 -174.98 25.89 5.05
N ALA A 318 -175.42 27.11 4.78
CA ALA A 318 -174.59 28.15 4.16
C ALA A 318 -173.41 28.56 5.06
N LYS A 319 -173.67 28.83 6.34
CA LYS A 319 -172.61 29.13 7.31
C LYS A 319 -171.72 27.91 7.55
N GLY A 320 -172.31 26.73 7.74
CA GLY A 320 -171.58 25.48 7.92
C GLY A 320 -170.66 25.14 6.75
N LYS A 321 -171.05 25.45 5.50
CA LYS A 321 -170.16 25.36 4.33
C LYS A 321 -168.98 26.31 4.43
N THR A 322 -169.20 27.62 4.66
CA THR A 322 -168.10 28.60 4.70
C THR A 322 -167.12 28.36 5.85
N ASP A 323 -167.59 27.86 7.00
CA ASP A 323 -166.73 27.52 8.12
C ASP A 323 -166.01 26.16 7.90
N LEU A 324 -166.62 25.21 7.17
CA LEU A 324 -165.93 24.01 6.66
C LEU A 324 -164.89 24.33 5.57
N GLU A 325 -165.16 25.29 4.68
CA GLU A 325 -164.22 25.77 3.66
C GLU A 325 -162.96 26.31 4.34
N LYS A 326 -163.11 27.28 5.26
CA LYS A 326 -161.99 27.85 6.03
C LYS A 326 -161.22 26.79 6.83
N ALA A 327 -161.92 25.82 7.42
CA ALA A 327 -161.29 24.72 8.15
C ALA A 327 -160.49 23.78 7.20
N ARG A 328 -160.97 23.56 5.97
CA ARG A 328 -160.24 22.80 4.93
C ARG A 328 -159.05 23.60 4.40
N GLU A 329 -159.22 24.90 4.16
CA GLU A 329 -158.15 25.80 3.72
C GLU A 329 -157.03 25.83 4.75
N ALA A 330 -157.33 26.12 6.02
CA ALA A 330 -156.37 26.07 7.11
C ALA A 330 -155.70 24.69 7.25
N ALA A 331 -156.45 23.59 7.17
CA ALA A 331 -155.88 22.24 7.21
C ALA A 331 -155.05 21.88 5.94
N SER A 332 -155.25 22.58 4.82
CA SER A 332 -154.43 22.46 3.62
C SER A 332 -153.17 23.33 3.71
N GLU A 333 -153.27 24.51 4.30
CA GLU A 333 -152.13 25.38 4.60
C GLU A 333 -151.18 24.76 5.61
N GLU A 334 -151.68 24.24 6.73
CA GLU A 334 -150.85 23.56 7.72
C GLU A 334 -150.19 22.31 7.14
N ARG A 335 -150.91 21.55 6.28
CA ARG A 335 -150.32 20.44 5.52
C ARG A 335 -149.21 20.92 4.59
N ARG A 336 -149.38 22.06 3.91
CA ARG A 336 -148.35 22.65 3.04
C ARG A 336 -147.16 23.21 3.84
N LYS A 337 -147.40 23.82 5.00
CA LYS A 337 -146.35 24.31 5.93
C LYS A 337 -145.53 23.14 6.44
N LEU A 338 -146.18 22.08 6.94
CA LEU A 338 -145.54 20.83 7.38
C LEU A 338 -144.79 20.12 6.23
N GLN A 339 -145.35 20.08 5.02
CA GLN A 339 -144.64 19.51 3.87
C GLN A 339 -143.37 20.30 3.55
N VAL A 340 -143.45 21.63 3.46
CA VAL A 340 -142.27 22.49 3.19
C VAL A 340 -141.26 22.46 4.35
N GLN A 341 -141.69 22.24 5.60
CA GLN A 341 -140.81 22.00 6.74
C GLN A 341 -140.07 20.67 6.60
N LEU A 342 -140.79 19.56 6.32
CA LEU A 342 -140.20 18.25 6.11
C LEU A 342 -139.26 18.20 4.89
N GLU A 343 -139.60 18.90 3.82
CA GLU A 343 -138.73 19.07 2.64
C GLU A 343 -137.43 19.79 3.03
N LYS A 344 -137.51 20.93 3.72
CA LYS A 344 -136.32 21.65 4.24
C LYS A 344 -135.49 20.83 5.22
N GLU A 345 -136.12 20.09 6.14
CA GLU A 345 -135.42 19.23 7.09
C GLU A 345 -134.67 18.09 6.36
N ARG A 346 -135.26 17.55 5.29
CA ARG A 346 -134.59 16.54 4.45
C ARG A 346 -133.49 17.13 3.60
N ASP A 347 -133.66 18.33 3.04
CA ASP A 347 -132.60 19.02 2.31
C ASP A 347 -131.41 19.35 3.22
N ILE A 348 -131.66 19.84 4.44
CA ILE A 348 -130.61 20.08 5.46
C ILE A 348 -129.94 18.77 5.87
N ALA A 349 -130.69 17.67 6.05
CA ALA A 349 -130.12 16.37 6.36
C ALA A 349 -129.26 15.81 5.20
N LEU A 350 -129.69 16.01 3.95
CA LEU A 350 -128.94 15.62 2.76
C LEU A 350 -127.70 16.50 2.54
N GLN A 351 -127.76 17.79 2.85
CA GLN A 351 -126.61 18.69 2.84
C GLN A 351 -125.57 18.26 3.87
N ARG A 352 -125.96 18.07 5.14
CA ARG A 352 -125.07 17.56 6.19
C ARG A 352 -124.43 16.24 5.81
N LEU A 353 -125.21 15.28 5.28
CA LEU A 353 -124.69 13.99 4.85
C LEU A 353 -123.68 14.11 3.70
N LYS A 354 -123.88 15.04 2.75
CA LYS A 354 -122.89 15.35 1.70
C LYS A 354 -121.63 15.96 2.28
N GLU A 355 -121.76 16.99 3.11
CA GLU A 355 -120.62 17.63 3.78
C GLU A 355 -119.81 16.61 4.61
N ASP A 356 -120.46 15.70 5.32
CA ASP A 356 -119.80 14.67 6.13
C ASP A 356 -119.09 13.62 5.27
N TYR A 357 -119.66 13.23 4.12
CA TYR A 357 -118.94 12.41 3.14
C TYR A 357 -117.77 13.16 2.48
N GLU A 358 -117.92 14.45 2.19
CA GLU A 358 -116.85 15.29 1.64
C GLU A 358 -115.70 15.46 2.64
N ARG A 359 -116.01 15.72 3.93
CA ARG A 359 -115.06 15.71 5.05
C ARG A 359 -114.33 14.37 5.14
N GLN A 360 -115.04 13.25 5.14
CA GLN A 360 -114.45 11.91 5.19
C GLN A 360 -113.54 11.62 3.97
N LEU A 361 -113.93 12.07 2.77
CA LEU A 361 -113.11 11.92 1.56
C LEU A 361 -111.85 12.79 1.58
N VAL A 362 -111.93 14.02 2.11
CA VAL A 362 -110.76 14.88 2.33
C VAL A 362 -109.85 14.27 3.38
N GLU A 363 -110.36 13.91 4.56
CA GLU A 363 -109.60 13.24 5.62
C GLU A 363 -108.91 11.95 5.12
N ALA A 364 -109.58 11.13 4.32
CA ALA A 364 -108.98 9.92 3.76
C ALA A 364 -107.82 10.24 2.81
N ARG A 365 -108.00 11.23 1.92
CA ARG A 365 -106.94 11.70 1.00
C ARG A 365 -105.77 12.31 1.77
N GLU A 366 -106.03 13.05 2.84
CA GLU A 366 -105.00 13.64 3.70
C GLU A 366 -104.24 12.57 4.51
N LYS A 367 -104.94 11.55 5.03
CA LYS A 367 -104.31 10.41 5.71
C LYS A 367 -103.41 9.60 4.77
N GLU A 368 -103.81 9.37 3.51
CA GLU A 368 -102.93 8.74 2.52
C GLU A 368 -101.77 9.65 2.09
N ARG A 369 -101.99 10.96 1.90
CA ARG A 369 -100.91 11.92 1.64
C ARG A 369 -99.89 11.94 2.79
N ALA A 370 -100.34 11.99 4.03
CA ALA A 370 -99.46 11.98 5.21
C ALA A 370 -98.65 10.68 5.31
N LYS A 371 -99.24 9.52 5.02
CA LYS A 371 -98.51 8.23 4.93
C LYS A 371 -97.45 8.25 3.83
N LEU A 372 -97.76 8.81 2.66
CA LEU A 372 -96.83 8.90 1.54
C LEU A 372 -95.66 9.85 1.85
N VAL A 373 -95.94 11.03 2.40
CA VAL A 373 -94.92 11.99 2.85
C VAL A 373 -94.04 11.37 3.93
N ALA A 374 -94.60 10.83 5.01
CA ALA A 374 -93.82 10.18 6.08
C ALA A 374 -92.99 8.98 5.58
N ARG A 375 -93.42 8.28 4.52
CA ARG A 375 -92.64 7.21 3.89
C ARG A 375 -91.50 7.75 3.03
N LEU A 376 -91.67 8.89 2.37
CA LEU A 376 -90.59 9.58 1.65
C LEU A 376 -89.57 10.15 2.65
N ASP A 377 -90.03 10.87 3.68
CA ASP A 377 -89.18 11.42 4.75
C ASP A 377 -88.35 10.32 5.43
N ALA A 378 -88.94 9.15 5.69
CA ALA A 378 -88.23 8.00 6.25
C ALA A 378 -87.18 7.42 5.27
N ALA A 379 -87.51 7.30 3.98
CA ALA A 379 -86.56 6.82 2.97
C ALA A 379 -85.40 7.81 2.75
N ASP A 380 -85.66 9.11 2.73
CA ASP A 380 -84.64 10.15 2.65
C ASP A 380 -83.77 10.19 3.91
N ALA A 381 -84.34 9.98 5.10
CA ALA A 381 -83.59 9.84 6.34
C ALA A 381 -82.69 8.59 6.34
N GLU A 382 -83.19 7.44 5.87
CA GLU A 382 -82.39 6.22 5.69
C GLU A 382 -81.25 6.44 4.69
N LEU A 383 -81.50 7.08 3.55
CA LEU A 383 -80.47 7.40 2.55
C LEU A 383 -79.43 8.40 3.09
N GLN A 384 -79.84 9.42 3.84
CA GLN A 384 -78.93 10.33 4.53
C GLN A 384 -78.11 9.63 5.62
N GLN A 385 -78.69 8.68 6.35
CA GLN A 385 -77.98 7.85 7.34
C GLN A 385 -76.97 6.91 6.66
N GLN A 386 -77.33 6.32 5.51
CA GLN A 386 -76.42 5.49 4.71
C GLN A 386 -75.26 6.32 4.14
N LEU A 387 -75.53 7.48 3.55
CA LEU A 387 -74.52 8.38 3.00
C LEU A 387 -73.58 8.95 4.07
N SER A 388 -74.10 9.36 5.23
CA SER A 388 -73.28 9.81 6.36
C SER A 388 -72.45 8.66 6.96
N THR A 389 -73.00 7.45 7.04
CA THR A 389 -72.27 6.26 7.46
C THR A 389 -71.16 5.88 6.47
N GLN A 390 -71.41 5.95 5.15
CA GLN A 390 -70.38 5.73 4.13
C GLN A 390 -69.29 6.79 4.17
N ARG A 391 -69.64 8.08 4.27
CA ARG A 391 -68.67 9.18 4.44
C ARG A 391 -67.80 8.97 5.68
N ARG A 392 -68.42 8.59 6.81
CA ARG A 392 -67.70 8.30 8.06
C ARG A 392 -66.77 7.09 7.92
N ARG A 393 -67.21 5.98 7.31
CA ARG A 393 -66.34 4.82 7.04
C ARG A 393 -65.14 5.19 6.16
N LEU A 394 -65.37 5.89 5.05
CA LEU A 394 -64.30 6.33 4.16
C LEU A 394 -63.32 7.30 4.86
N GLN A 395 -63.79 8.12 5.79
CA GLN A 395 -62.92 8.95 6.63
C GLN A 395 -62.15 8.09 7.66
N GLU A 396 -62.81 7.17 8.36
CA GLU A 396 -62.20 6.24 9.32
C GLU A 396 -61.13 5.37 8.64
N GLU A 397 -61.39 4.89 7.42
CA GLU A 397 -60.47 4.13 6.56
C GLU A 397 -59.28 5.00 6.08
N ALA A 398 -59.54 6.23 5.61
CA ALA A 398 -58.47 7.15 5.19
C ALA A 398 -57.60 7.63 6.36
N GLU A 399 -58.17 7.79 7.56
CA GLU A 399 -57.43 8.11 8.77
C GLU A 399 -56.64 6.89 9.28
N ALA A 400 -57.21 5.68 9.21
CA ALA A 400 -56.51 4.43 9.53
C ALA A 400 -55.30 4.23 8.61
N SER A 401 -55.48 4.25 7.29
CA SER A 401 -54.37 4.05 6.32
C SER A 401 -53.30 5.14 6.43
N ARG A 402 -53.69 6.39 6.75
CA ARG A 402 -52.73 7.47 7.06
C ARG A 402 -51.96 7.19 8.35
N ASN A 403 -52.61 6.67 9.38
CA ASN A 403 -51.98 6.35 10.65
C ASN A 403 -51.05 5.13 10.53
N GLU A 404 -51.42 4.13 9.73
CA GLU A 404 -50.60 2.99 9.33
C GLU A 404 -49.35 3.46 8.57
N LEU A 405 -49.50 4.29 7.53
CA LEU A 405 -48.37 4.88 6.81
C LEU A 405 -47.43 5.67 7.74
N TYR A 406 -47.96 6.40 8.74
CA TYR A 406 -47.13 7.06 9.75
C TYR A 406 -46.46 6.10 10.73
N ALA A 407 -47.06 4.94 11.03
CA ALA A 407 -46.45 3.88 11.83
C ALA A 407 -45.34 3.13 11.05
N GLU A 408 -45.57 2.84 9.77
CA GLU A 408 -44.56 2.33 8.84
C GLU A 408 -43.40 3.32 8.70
N MET A 409 -43.67 4.61 8.44
CA MET A 409 -42.62 5.62 8.35
C MET A 409 -41.86 5.79 9.68
N ARG A 410 -42.49 5.60 10.84
CA ARG A 410 -41.79 5.59 12.15
C ARG A 410 -40.95 4.34 12.34
N THR A 411 -41.47 3.16 12.02
CA THR A 411 -40.74 1.88 12.17
C THR A 411 -39.59 1.78 11.17
N ALA A 412 -39.77 2.23 9.93
CA ALA A 412 -38.71 2.36 8.94
C ALA A 412 -37.62 3.35 9.38
N LYS A 413 -37.98 4.51 9.96
CA LYS A 413 -36.99 5.44 10.52
C LYS A 413 -36.24 4.87 11.72
N LEU A 414 -36.89 4.07 12.56
CA LEU A 414 -36.25 3.36 13.67
C LEU A 414 -35.36 2.21 13.19
N ALA A 415 -35.76 1.50 12.13
CA ALA A 415 -34.93 0.47 11.49
C ALA A 415 -33.69 1.11 10.85
N GLN A 416 -33.85 2.16 10.04
CA GLN A 416 -32.75 2.90 9.44
C GLN A 416 -31.81 3.51 10.49
N ALA A 417 -32.35 4.01 11.63
CA ALA A 417 -31.51 4.48 12.74
C ALA A 417 -30.66 3.36 13.33
N LYS A 418 -31.25 2.18 13.58
CA LYS A 418 -30.52 0.98 14.04
C LYS A 418 -29.49 0.53 13.02
N GLU A 419 -29.84 0.40 11.73
CA GLU A 419 -28.90 0.05 10.66
C GLU A 419 -27.72 1.03 10.61
N MET A 420 -27.97 2.33 10.77
CA MET A 420 -26.91 3.35 10.83
C MET A 420 -26.06 3.26 12.09
N ASP A 421 -26.62 2.86 13.23
CA ASP A 421 -25.88 2.64 14.48
C ASP A 421 -25.08 1.32 14.43
N GLU A 422 -25.66 0.23 13.92
CA GLU A 422 -24.96 -1.03 13.62
C GLU A 422 -23.82 -0.81 12.61
N PHE A 423 -24.01 0.05 11.60
CA PHE A 423 -22.96 0.39 10.64
C PHE A 423 -21.83 1.21 11.29
N LYS A 424 -22.15 2.11 12.23
CA LYS A 424 -21.16 2.80 13.07
C LYS A 424 -20.43 1.84 13.99
N GLU A 425 -21.12 0.91 14.64
CA GLU A 425 -20.51 -0.12 15.49
C GLU A 425 -19.58 -1.03 14.69
N GLN A 426 -20.03 -1.51 13.51
CA GLN A 426 -19.17 -2.27 12.60
C GLN A 426 -17.96 -1.44 12.13
N HIS A 427 -18.11 -0.14 11.87
CA HIS A 427 -16.98 0.73 11.55
C HIS A 427 -16.03 0.92 12.75
N MET A 428 -16.56 1.11 13.95
CA MET A 428 -15.80 1.20 15.19
C MET A 428 -15.03 -0.09 15.48
N GLN A 429 -15.66 -1.26 15.32
CA GLN A 429 -15.02 -2.57 15.45
C GLN A 429 -13.95 -2.80 14.36
N LYS A 430 -14.19 -2.36 13.11
CA LYS A 430 -13.16 -2.37 12.05
C LYS A 430 -11.99 -1.44 12.40
N LEU A 431 -12.25 -0.26 12.97
CA LEU A 431 -11.22 0.68 13.42
C LEU A 431 -10.44 0.15 14.62
N GLN A 432 -11.12 -0.44 15.60
CA GLN A 432 -10.52 -1.06 16.79
C GLN A 432 -9.67 -2.27 16.40
N THR A 433 -10.20 -3.21 15.61
CA THR A 433 -9.42 -4.38 15.14
C THR A 433 -8.27 -3.99 14.21
N ALA A 434 -8.38 -2.89 13.45
CA ALA A 434 -7.24 -2.31 12.73
C ALA A 434 -6.21 -1.68 13.68
N ALA A 435 -6.65 -0.91 14.69
CA ALA A 435 -5.76 -0.31 15.69
C ALA A 435 -5.05 -1.38 16.54
N GLU A 436 -5.74 -2.46 16.92
CA GLU A 436 -5.18 -3.62 17.59
C GLU A 436 -4.16 -4.35 16.72
N LYS A 437 -4.40 -4.48 15.41
CA LYS A 437 -3.42 -5.03 14.47
C LYS A 437 -2.19 -4.13 14.36
N MET A 438 -2.37 -2.83 14.12
CA MET A 438 -1.25 -1.87 14.08
C MET A 438 -0.47 -1.84 15.41
N GLN A 439 -1.15 -1.98 16.54
CA GLN A 439 -0.52 -2.03 17.87
C GLN A 439 0.19 -3.36 18.13
N LYS A 440 -0.35 -4.50 17.67
CA LYS A 440 0.34 -5.81 17.69
C LYS A 440 1.54 -5.82 16.75
N GLU A 441 1.38 -5.34 15.52
CA GLU A 441 2.48 -5.18 14.56
C GLU A 441 3.58 -4.26 15.12
N LYS A 442 3.22 -3.16 15.81
CA LYS A 442 4.16 -2.32 16.55
C LYS A 442 4.83 -3.06 17.71
N GLN A 443 4.09 -3.86 18.49
CA GLN A 443 4.63 -4.66 19.59
C GLN A 443 5.56 -5.77 19.09
N ASP A 444 5.21 -6.46 18.00
CA ASP A 444 6.01 -7.47 17.33
C ASP A 444 7.27 -6.85 16.69
N LEU A 445 7.15 -5.63 16.14
CA LEU A 445 8.30 -4.89 15.59
C LEU A 445 9.22 -4.37 16.69
N MET A 446 8.67 -3.90 17.82
CA MET A 446 9.44 -3.60 19.03
C MET A 446 10.13 -4.85 19.57
N ALA A 447 9.42 -5.97 19.73
CA ALA A 447 9.99 -7.23 20.21
C ALA A 447 11.08 -7.78 19.27
N LYS A 448 10.91 -7.61 17.95
CA LYS A 448 11.98 -7.88 16.97
C LYS A 448 13.18 -6.98 17.20
N TYR A 449 13.01 -5.65 17.24
CA TYR A 449 14.12 -4.73 17.52
C TYR A 449 14.78 -4.93 18.88
N ASP A 450 14.03 -5.29 19.92
CA ASP A 450 14.56 -5.65 21.24
C ASP A 450 15.37 -6.96 21.16
N SER A 451 14.90 -7.95 20.40
CA SER A 451 15.64 -9.20 20.18
C SER A 451 16.89 -9.01 19.30
N GLU A 452 16.80 -8.20 18.25
CA GLU A 452 17.91 -7.80 17.39
C GLU A 452 18.93 -6.98 18.19
N PHE A 453 18.48 -6.07 19.05
CA PHE A 453 19.33 -5.30 19.96
C PHE A 453 19.98 -6.17 21.03
N MET A 454 19.28 -7.17 21.60
CA MET A 454 19.91 -8.17 22.48
C MET A 454 20.94 -9.00 21.72
N VAL A 455 20.66 -9.46 20.50
CA VAL A 455 21.60 -10.22 19.67
C VAL A 455 22.81 -9.36 19.28
N LEU A 456 22.63 -8.12 18.84
CA LEU A 456 23.74 -7.20 18.56
C LEU A 456 24.54 -6.89 19.84
N ARG A 457 23.89 -6.74 21.00
CA ARG A 457 24.55 -6.50 22.28
C ARG A 457 25.36 -7.71 22.74
N GLU A 458 24.83 -8.92 22.55
CA GLU A 458 25.52 -10.17 22.87
C GLU A 458 26.67 -10.43 21.88
N GLN A 459 26.47 -10.20 20.58
CA GLN A 459 27.54 -10.17 19.57
C GLN A 459 28.63 -9.16 19.95
N THR A 460 28.27 -7.91 20.28
CA THR A 460 29.23 -6.89 20.72
C THR A 460 29.95 -7.29 22.01
N SER A 461 29.26 -7.95 22.94
CA SER A 461 29.88 -8.47 24.18
C SER A 461 30.87 -9.59 23.87
N VAL A 462 30.49 -10.54 23.01
CA VAL A 462 31.32 -11.64 22.54
C VAL A 462 32.51 -11.12 21.72
N GLU A 463 32.34 -10.12 20.86
CA GLU A 463 33.44 -9.44 20.15
C GLU A 463 34.36 -8.70 21.12
N CYS A 464 33.81 -8.02 22.13
CA CYS A 464 34.60 -7.38 23.17
C CYS A 464 35.36 -8.40 24.05
N GLU A 465 34.78 -9.56 24.34
CA GLU A 465 35.42 -10.65 25.08
C GLU A 465 36.47 -11.36 24.24
N GLN A 466 36.20 -11.61 22.95
CA GLN A 466 37.18 -12.11 21.99
C GLN A 466 38.32 -11.11 21.79
N PHE A 467 38.04 -9.80 21.73
CA PHE A 467 39.08 -8.77 21.64
C PHE A 467 39.90 -8.68 22.93
N LYS A 468 39.28 -8.79 24.12
CA LYS A 468 40.01 -8.92 25.40
C LYS A 468 40.82 -10.22 25.47
N ALA A 469 40.32 -11.33 24.94
CA ALA A 469 41.02 -12.61 24.88
C ALA A 469 42.20 -12.56 23.91
N GLN A 470 42.03 -11.97 22.72
CA GLN A 470 43.08 -11.73 21.74
C GLN A 470 44.13 -10.73 22.24
N LEU A 471 43.72 -9.64 22.90
CA LEU A 471 44.63 -8.65 23.48
C LEU A 471 45.41 -9.26 24.65
N THR A 472 44.76 -9.99 25.56
CA THR A 472 45.48 -10.72 26.61
C THR A 472 46.30 -11.89 26.06
N SER A 473 45.95 -12.50 24.92
CA SER A 473 46.83 -13.46 24.23
C SER A 473 48.07 -12.74 23.72
N LYS A 474 47.91 -11.68 22.91
CA LYS A 474 49.02 -10.86 22.40
C LYS A 474 49.93 -10.38 23.52
N LEU A 475 49.38 -9.86 24.62
CA LEU A 475 50.15 -9.47 25.80
C LEU A 475 50.84 -10.65 26.49
N ARG A 476 50.24 -11.85 26.56
CA ARG A 476 50.94 -13.07 27.03
C ARG A 476 52.05 -13.49 26.07
N ASP A 477 51.83 -13.40 24.76
CA ASP A 477 52.77 -13.76 23.71
C ASP A 477 53.92 -12.75 23.63
N GLU A 478 53.67 -11.47 23.91
CA GLU A 478 54.64 -10.38 24.06
C GLU A 478 55.43 -10.55 25.34
N MET A 479 54.79 -10.73 26.51
CA MET A 479 55.47 -11.08 27.76
C MET A 479 56.29 -12.38 27.66
N ALA A 480 55.85 -13.36 26.85
CA ALA A 480 56.60 -14.58 26.59
C ALA A 480 57.81 -14.35 25.67
N LYS A 481 57.70 -13.49 24.66
CA LYS A 481 58.83 -13.05 23.81
C LYS A 481 59.82 -12.20 24.59
N GLU A 482 59.35 -11.26 25.41
CA GLU A 482 60.19 -10.47 26.31
C GLU A 482 60.89 -11.37 27.32
N LYS A 483 60.18 -12.34 27.91
CA LYS A 483 60.81 -13.36 28.76
C LYS A 483 61.87 -14.15 27.99
N GLN A 484 61.58 -14.66 26.79
CA GLN A 484 62.55 -15.43 25.99
C GLN A 484 63.75 -14.57 25.56
N GLU A 485 63.53 -13.31 25.21
CA GLU A 485 64.59 -12.38 24.83
C GLU A 485 65.42 -11.96 26.05
N LEU A 486 64.82 -11.84 27.23
CA LEU A 486 65.52 -11.57 28.49
C LEU A 486 66.29 -12.81 28.99
N GLU A 487 65.72 -14.02 28.86
CA GLU A 487 66.44 -15.29 29.05
C GLU A 487 67.62 -15.41 28.08
N LYS A 488 67.43 -15.04 26.81
CA LYS A 488 68.48 -14.96 25.78
C LYS A 488 69.53 -13.89 26.07
N GLN A 489 69.15 -12.72 26.59
CA GLN A 489 70.09 -11.69 27.04
C GLN A 489 70.84 -12.10 28.32
N MET A 490 70.21 -12.86 29.22
CA MET A 490 70.90 -13.44 30.38
C MET A 490 71.86 -14.56 29.98
N LEU A 491 71.49 -15.40 29.01
CA LEU A 491 72.38 -16.37 28.37
C LEU A 491 73.56 -15.65 27.69
N GLN A 492 73.30 -14.66 26.83
CA GLN A 492 74.34 -13.84 26.20
C GLN A 492 75.20 -13.08 27.22
N SER A 493 74.65 -12.63 28.35
CA SER A 493 75.42 -11.99 29.43
C SER A 493 76.27 -12.98 30.21
N ARG A 494 75.79 -14.22 30.42
CA ARG A 494 76.58 -15.33 30.97
C ARG A 494 77.69 -15.72 30.00
N ASP A 495 77.36 -15.85 28.74
CA ASP A 495 78.27 -16.36 27.71
C ASP A 495 79.31 -15.29 27.35
N ALA A 496 78.96 -14.00 27.29
CA ALA A 496 79.94 -12.92 27.21
C ALA A 496 80.84 -12.80 28.46
N LYS A 497 80.35 -13.19 29.65
CA LYS A 497 81.21 -13.30 30.85
C LYS A 497 82.14 -14.52 30.78
N ILE A 498 81.70 -15.62 30.16
CA ILE A 498 82.54 -16.78 29.87
C ILE A 498 83.60 -16.41 28.82
N GLU A 499 83.22 -15.73 27.72
CA GLU A 499 84.17 -15.23 26.72
C GLU A 499 85.16 -14.22 27.32
N LEU A 500 84.72 -13.28 28.19
CA LEU A 500 85.64 -12.39 28.91
C LEU A 500 86.60 -13.12 29.88
N VAL A 501 86.26 -14.34 30.31
CA VAL A 501 87.16 -15.21 31.09
C VAL A 501 88.07 -16.02 30.16
N ILE A 502 87.55 -16.52 29.03
CA ILE A 502 88.33 -17.20 27.99
C ILE A 502 89.37 -16.24 27.39
N GLU A 503 88.98 -15.03 27.02
CA GLU A 503 89.86 -13.98 26.48
C GLU A 503 90.92 -13.57 27.50
N LYS A 504 90.56 -13.42 28.79
CA LYS A 504 91.56 -13.20 29.86
C LYS A 504 92.52 -14.36 30.02
N LEU A 505 92.06 -15.62 30.01
CA LEU A 505 92.93 -16.79 30.11
C LEU A 505 93.79 -16.97 28.85
N GLN A 506 93.27 -16.63 27.67
CA GLN A 506 94.03 -16.59 26.42
C GLN A 506 95.06 -15.47 26.41
N GLU A 507 94.75 -14.30 26.96
CA GLU A 507 95.67 -13.16 27.07
C GLU A 507 96.72 -13.38 28.16
N GLU A 508 96.37 -13.96 29.31
CA GLU A 508 97.33 -14.43 30.31
C GLU A 508 98.25 -15.53 29.74
N SER A 509 97.70 -16.44 28.92
CA SER A 509 98.47 -17.45 28.19
C SER A 509 99.40 -16.82 27.15
N ARG A 510 98.91 -15.89 26.32
CA ARG A 510 99.72 -15.10 25.37
C ARG A 510 100.83 -14.35 26.08
N GLN A 511 100.55 -13.68 27.19
CA GLN A 511 101.57 -12.97 27.96
C GLN A 511 102.57 -13.93 28.62
N MET A 512 102.16 -15.15 29.01
CA MET A 512 103.09 -16.18 29.49
C MET A 512 104.01 -16.70 28.37
N VAL A 513 103.46 -16.94 27.17
CA VAL A 513 104.22 -17.28 25.96
C VAL A 513 105.17 -16.15 25.58
N GLU A 514 104.68 -14.92 25.47
CA GLU A 514 105.47 -13.74 25.10
C GLU A 514 106.56 -13.42 26.14
N ARG A 515 106.31 -13.68 27.44
CA ARG A 515 107.33 -13.61 28.51
C ARG A 515 108.37 -14.73 28.39
N ALA A 516 108.04 -15.89 27.82
CA ALA A 516 108.99 -16.96 27.53
C ALA A 516 109.79 -16.67 26.24
N GLU A 517 109.12 -16.22 25.18
CA GLU A 517 109.72 -15.81 23.91
C GLU A 517 110.69 -14.64 24.12
N ARG A 518 110.30 -13.56 24.81
CA ARG A 518 111.21 -12.45 25.15
C ARG A 518 112.41 -12.88 26.00
N LYS A 519 112.31 -13.97 26.78
CA LYS A 519 113.46 -14.55 27.50
C LYS A 519 114.37 -15.35 26.55
N SER A 520 113.78 -16.16 25.66
CA SER A 520 114.49 -16.93 24.64
C SER A 520 115.22 -16.02 23.65
N GLN A 521 114.53 -15.01 23.12
CA GLN A 521 115.04 -14.04 22.16
C GLN A 521 116.12 -13.14 22.76
N LYS A 522 116.09 -12.87 24.08
CA LYS A 522 117.18 -12.19 24.80
C LYS A 522 118.43 -13.07 24.96
N LYS A 523 118.28 -14.37 25.18
CA LYS A 523 119.44 -15.30 25.13
C LYS A 523 120.02 -15.36 23.72
N PHE A 524 119.16 -15.57 22.71
CA PHE A 524 119.58 -15.65 21.31
C PHE A 524 120.28 -14.37 20.82
N SER A 525 119.85 -13.18 21.26
CA SER A 525 120.54 -11.93 20.91
C SER A 525 121.86 -11.74 21.66
N GLN A 526 121.96 -12.20 22.90
CA GLN A 526 123.22 -12.24 23.66
C GLN A 526 124.24 -13.19 23.02
N GLU A 527 123.83 -14.43 22.72
CA GLU A 527 124.63 -15.44 22.02
C GLU A 527 125.07 -14.94 20.64
N ARG A 528 124.16 -14.37 19.84
CA ARG A 528 124.48 -13.77 18.53
C ARG A 528 125.49 -12.63 18.66
N ALA A 529 125.35 -11.76 19.66
CA ALA A 529 126.31 -10.68 19.92
C ALA A 529 127.66 -11.17 20.46
N GLU A 530 127.74 -12.38 21.03
CA GLU A 530 129.01 -13.03 21.37
C GLU A 530 129.68 -13.66 20.15
N PHE A 531 128.93 -14.36 19.30
CA PHE A 531 129.47 -14.90 18.06
C PHE A 531 129.93 -13.78 17.11
N GLU A 532 129.20 -12.67 17.01
CA GLU A 532 129.62 -11.52 16.20
C GLU A 532 130.90 -10.84 16.75
N ARG A 533 131.11 -10.81 18.07
CA ARG A 533 132.38 -10.37 18.67
C ARG A 533 133.53 -11.34 18.35
N LYS A 534 133.30 -12.65 18.50
CA LYS A 534 134.29 -13.69 18.15
C LYS A 534 134.66 -13.64 16.67
N LEU A 535 133.68 -13.38 15.79
CA LEU A 535 133.88 -13.25 14.34
C LEU A 535 134.69 -11.99 13.97
N LYS A 536 134.46 -10.86 14.65
CA LYS A 536 135.28 -9.65 14.46
C LYS A 536 136.71 -9.85 14.95
N GLN A 537 136.90 -10.44 16.13
CA GLN A 537 138.24 -10.75 16.66
C GLN A 537 139.02 -11.74 15.77
N THR A 538 138.35 -12.75 15.19
CA THR A 538 139.00 -13.65 14.22
C THR A 538 139.34 -12.94 12.92
N GLY A 539 138.43 -12.12 12.36
CA GLY A 539 138.70 -11.31 11.16
C GLY A 539 139.81 -10.27 11.34
N GLU A 540 139.93 -9.67 12.53
CA GLU A 540 141.03 -8.76 12.89
C GLU A 540 142.38 -9.52 12.96
N ILE A 541 142.40 -10.72 13.53
CA ILE A 541 143.60 -11.58 13.59
C ILE A 541 143.98 -12.10 12.19
N GLU A 542 143.01 -12.51 11.37
CA GLU A 542 143.21 -12.92 9.98
C GLU A 542 143.73 -11.75 9.14
N GLY A 543 143.18 -10.54 9.30
CA GLY A 543 143.66 -9.33 8.65
C GLY A 543 145.12 -9.03 8.99
N VAL A 544 145.48 -9.02 10.28
CA VAL A 544 146.88 -8.82 10.74
C VAL A 544 147.81 -9.92 10.23
N TRP A 545 147.34 -11.17 10.16
CA TRP A 545 148.12 -12.28 9.62
C TRP A 545 148.33 -12.16 8.10
N MET A 546 147.28 -11.80 7.34
CA MET A 546 147.34 -11.60 5.89
C MET A 546 148.23 -10.41 5.52
N GLU A 547 148.15 -9.30 6.25
CA GLU A 547 149.02 -8.13 6.04
C GLU A 547 150.50 -8.50 6.28
N LYS A 548 150.77 -9.22 7.37
CA LYS A 548 152.12 -9.71 7.70
C LYS A 548 152.63 -10.76 6.72
N ASN A 549 151.75 -11.59 6.17
CA ASN A 549 152.09 -12.57 5.14
C ASN A 549 152.36 -11.88 3.78
N ARG A 550 151.62 -10.82 3.45
CA ARG A 550 151.88 -9.94 2.30
C ARG A 550 153.23 -9.23 2.43
N GLU A 551 153.53 -8.66 3.59
CA GLU A 551 154.85 -8.09 3.89
C GLU A 551 155.98 -9.12 3.72
N LEU A 552 155.79 -10.36 4.18
CA LEU A 552 156.78 -11.42 4.06
C LEU A 552 156.97 -11.88 2.60
N HIS A 553 155.89 -11.99 1.83
CA HIS A 553 155.97 -12.26 0.38
C HIS A 553 156.65 -11.12 -0.37
N GLU A 554 156.39 -9.85 -0.03
CA GLU A 554 157.10 -8.72 -0.62
C GLU A 554 158.59 -8.69 -0.25
N LYS A 555 158.94 -9.07 0.99
CA LYS A 555 160.33 -9.17 1.45
C LYS A 555 161.08 -10.33 0.79
N LEU A 556 160.45 -11.51 0.69
CA LEU A 556 160.94 -12.64 -0.10
C LEU A 556 161.15 -12.22 -1.57
N SER A 557 160.13 -11.67 -2.22
CA SER A 557 160.21 -11.23 -3.62
C SER A 557 161.29 -10.16 -3.89
N LYS A 558 161.72 -9.40 -2.88
CA LYS A 558 162.83 -8.44 -2.97
C LYS A 558 164.18 -9.16 -2.78
N LEU A 559 164.28 -10.02 -1.77
CA LEU A 559 165.47 -10.84 -1.51
C LEU A 559 165.75 -11.88 -2.60
N GLU A 560 164.74 -12.47 -3.24
CA GLU A 560 164.86 -13.42 -4.35
C GLU A 560 165.43 -12.75 -5.60
N ARG A 561 164.97 -11.53 -5.92
CA ARG A 561 165.55 -10.72 -7.02
C ARG A 561 167.02 -10.40 -6.74
N GLN A 562 167.32 -9.87 -5.56
CA GLN A 562 168.69 -9.57 -5.15
C GLN A 562 169.58 -10.83 -5.12
N HIS A 563 169.05 -11.96 -4.66
CA HIS A 563 169.74 -13.24 -4.66
C HIS A 563 170.06 -13.67 -6.10
N ASP A 564 169.10 -13.63 -7.01
CA ASP A 564 169.29 -14.07 -8.40
C ASP A 564 170.08 -13.06 -9.26
N GLU A 565 170.15 -11.78 -8.86
CA GLU A 565 171.09 -10.79 -9.40
C GLU A 565 172.52 -11.13 -8.95
N LEU A 566 172.76 -11.28 -7.64
CA LEU A 566 174.04 -11.72 -7.07
C LEU A 566 174.47 -13.12 -7.53
N ARG A 567 173.52 -13.98 -7.89
CA ARG A 567 173.76 -15.31 -8.47
C ARG A 567 174.27 -15.22 -9.89
N ARG A 568 173.67 -14.37 -10.74
CA ARG A 568 174.17 -14.10 -12.10
C ARG A 568 175.54 -13.44 -12.07
N GLU A 569 175.79 -12.54 -11.13
CA GLU A 569 177.12 -11.96 -10.91
C GLU A 569 178.15 -13.01 -10.46
N ASN A 570 177.79 -13.90 -9.53
CA ASN A 570 178.65 -15.04 -9.14
C ASN A 570 178.86 -16.07 -10.26
N GLU A 571 177.86 -16.30 -11.11
CA GLU A 571 177.95 -17.24 -12.23
C GLU A 571 178.77 -16.66 -13.39
N ALA A 572 178.76 -15.34 -13.60
CA ALA A 572 179.66 -14.64 -14.51
C ALA A 572 181.10 -14.64 -13.98
N LEU A 573 181.32 -14.09 -12.76
CA LEU A 573 182.64 -14.07 -12.12
C LEU A 573 183.21 -15.49 -11.94
N GLY A 574 182.35 -16.49 -11.69
CA GLY A 574 182.71 -17.89 -11.57
C GLY A 574 183.00 -18.58 -12.91
N GLN A 575 182.53 -18.06 -14.03
CA GLN A 575 182.97 -18.48 -15.37
C GLN A 575 184.32 -17.85 -15.72
N ASP A 576 184.51 -16.55 -15.41
CA ASP A 576 185.78 -15.85 -15.62
C ASP A 576 186.91 -16.48 -14.77
N LEU A 577 186.64 -16.77 -13.48
CA LEU A 577 187.59 -17.47 -12.58
C LEU A 577 187.90 -18.90 -13.03
N ARG A 578 186.97 -19.58 -13.71
CA ARG A 578 187.25 -20.92 -14.28
C ARG A 578 188.11 -20.81 -15.54
N GLN A 579 187.79 -19.91 -16.46
CA GLN A 579 188.61 -19.69 -17.67
C GLN A 579 190.03 -19.22 -17.30
N ALA A 580 190.16 -18.29 -16.35
CA ALA A 580 191.45 -17.87 -15.83
C ALA A 580 192.16 -18.97 -15.00
N GLY A 581 191.41 -19.78 -14.25
CA GLY A 581 191.93 -20.93 -13.50
C GLY A 581 192.47 -22.04 -14.40
N ASP A 582 191.77 -22.36 -15.48
CA ASP A 582 192.20 -23.34 -16.49
C ASP A 582 193.46 -22.84 -17.21
N GLN A 583 193.47 -21.57 -17.66
CA GLN A 583 194.66 -20.90 -18.22
C GLN A 583 195.83 -20.92 -17.23
N SER A 584 195.58 -20.62 -15.95
CA SER A 584 196.59 -20.67 -14.89
C SER A 584 197.11 -22.10 -14.67
N SER A 585 196.25 -23.13 -14.75
CA SER A 585 196.65 -24.53 -14.63
C SER A 585 197.52 -25.01 -15.80
N ASP A 586 197.21 -24.53 -17.02
CA ASP A 586 197.93 -24.85 -18.25
C ASP A 586 199.30 -24.16 -18.25
N LEU A 587 199.36 -22.91 -17.82
CA LEU A 587 200.61 -22.16 -17.62
C LEU A 587 201.42 -22.74 -16.44
N ALA A 588 200.79 -23.21 -15.38
CA ALA A 588 201.47 -23.89 -14.26
C ALA A 588 202.10 -25.23 -14.71
N ARG A 589 201.42 -26.00 -15.59
CA ARG A 589 201.97 -27.21 -16.19
C ARG A 589 203.19 -26.89 -17.06
N ARG A 590 203.11 -25.86 -17.91
CA ARG A 590 204.23 -25.38 -18.73
C ARG A 590 205.39 -24.88 -17.86
N LEU A 591 205.10 -24.10 -16.82
CA LEU A 591 206.08 -23.67 -15.83
C LEU A 591 206.76 -24.85 -15.11
N HIS A 592 206.08 -25.96 -14.85
CA HIS A 592 206.69 -27.11 -14.21
C HIS A 592 207.64 -27.87 -15.15
N GLU A 593 207.26 -28.03 -16.42
CA GLU A 593 208.09 -28.68 -17.44
C GLU A 593 209.29 -27.79 -17.82
N GLU A 594 209.07 -26.50 -18.03
CA GLU A 594 210.15 -25.54 -18.30
C GLU A 594 211.07 -25.31 -17.10
N ARG A 595 210.60 -25.42 -15.84
CA ARG A 595 211.49 -25.41 -14.66
C ARG A 595 212.40 -26.63 -14.63
N ARG A 596 211.90 -27.82 -14.99
CA ARG A 596 212.71 -29.04 -15.09
C ARG A 596 213.73 -28.97 -16.22
N GLN A 597 213.36 -28.33 -17.34
CA GLN A 597 214.28 -28.02 -18.44
C GLN A 597 215.28 -26.93 -18.03
N HIS A 598 214.87 -25.93 -17.26
CA HIS A 598 215.78 -24.94 -16.66
C HIS A 598 216.84 -25.59 -15.79
N GLU A 599 216.48 -26.46 -14.84
CA GLU A 599 217.46 -27.08 -13.93
C GLU A 599 218.48 -27.95 -14.67
N SER A 600 218.03 -28.74 -15.66
CA SER A 600 218.93 -29.56 -16.48
C SER A 600 219.77 -28.73 -17.47
N SER A 601 219.20 -27.66 -18.05
CA SER A 601 219.90 -26.74 -18.95
C SER A 601 220.89 -25.87 -18.20
N VAL A 602 220.56 -25.34 -17.01
CA VAL A 602 221.46 -24.59 -16.13
C VAL A 602 222.61 -25.48 -15.66
N ALA A 603 222.37 -26.72 -15.23
CA ALA A 603 223.44 -27.64 -14.86
C ALA A 603 224.41 -27.97 -16.02
N GLN A 604 223.97 -27.87 -17.28
CA GLN A 604 224.84 -27.95 -18.46
C GLN A 604 225.47 -26.60 -18.82
N LEU A 605 224.74 -25.49 -18.68
CA LEU A 605 225.17 -24.16 -19.05
C LEU A 605 226.13 -23.54 -18.05
N GLU A 606 226.04 -23.81 -16.75
CA GLU A 606 227.07 -23.41 -15.77
C GLU A 606 228.41 -24.08 -16.10
N LYS A 607 228.36 -25.38 -16.43
CA LYS A 607 229.51 -26.15 -16.94
C LYS A 607 230.04 -25.62 -18.27
N ARG A 608 229.20 -24.94 -19.05
CA ARG A 608 229.53 -24.24 -20.30
C ARG A 608 229.95 -22.78 -20.08
N CYS A 609 229.56 -22.13 -18.98
CA CYS A 609 230.09 -20.83 -18.56
C CYS A 609 231.55 -20.99 -18.17
N SER A 610 231.91 -22.09 -17.49
CA SER A 610 233.31 -22.43 -17.20
C SER A 610 234.17 -22.68 -18.45
N SER A 611 233.60 -22.90 -19.64
CA SER A 611 234.35 -22.97 -20.91
C SER A 611 234.21 -21.71 -21.77
N LEU A 612 233.03 -21.10 -21.81
CA LEU A 612 232.77 -19.87 -22.57
C LEU A 612 233.39 -18.63 -21.93
N GLN A 613 233.78 -18.67 -20.65
CA GLN A 613 234.64 -17.65 -20.05
C GLN A 613 236.08 -17.74 -20.61
N SER A 614 236.64 -18.94 -20.81
CA SER A 614 237.90 -19.10 -21.54
C SER A 614 237.78 -18.81 -23.05
N ASP A 615 236.63 -19.09 -23.68
CA ASP A 615 236.41 -18.70 -25.08
C ASP A 615 236.19 -17.18 -25.21
N GLY A 616 235.62 -16.52 -24.20
CA GLY A 616 235.39 -15.07 -24.18
C GLY A 616 236.69 -14.27 -24.22
N GLU A 617 237.72 -14.73 -23.51
CA GLU A 617 239.07 -14.16 -23.54
C GLU A 617 239.73 -14.31 -24.92
N TYR A 618 239.45 -15.40 -25.65
CA TYR A 618 239.89 -15.60 -27.04
C TYR A 618 239.08 -14.76 -28.06
N ALA A 619 237.77 -14.62 -27.85
CA ALA A 619 236.87 -13.90 -28.75
C ALA A 619 237.05 -12.38 -28.67
N GLN A 620 237.37 -11.81 -27.50
CA GLN A 620 237.79 -10.42 -27.38
C GLN A 620 239.07 -10.11 -28.20
N HIS A 621 239.90 -11.12 -28.44
CA HIS A 621 241.08 -11.01 -29.31
C HIS A 621 240.71 -10.95 -30.81
N GLN A 622 239.53 -11.43 -31.22
CA GLN A 622 239.01 -11.27 -32.58
C GLN A 622 238.15 -10.00 -32.75
N GLN A 623 237.41 -9.56 -31.73
CA GLN A 623 236.49 -8.40 -31.77
C GLN A 623 237.10 -7.13 -32.41
N ASN A 624 238.39 -6.88 -32.19
CA ASN A 624 239.06 -5.68 -32.67
C ASN A 624 239.52 -5.73 -34.14
N THR A 625 239.48 -6.90 -34.80
CA THR A 625 239.90 -7.04 -36.21
C THR A 625 238.78 -6.79 -37.23
N GLU A 626 237.51 -6.91 -36.84
CA GLU A 626 236.37 -6.58 -37.73
C GLU A 626 235.84 -5.14 -37.53
N LEU A 627 236.02 -4.55 -36.34
CA LEU A 627 235.66 -3.15 -36.01
C LEU A 627 236.38 -2.10 -36.86
N THR A 628 237.45 -2.49 -37.56
CA THR A 628 238.18 -1.69 -38.56
C THR A 628 237.57 -1.78 -39.96
N SER A 629 236.78 -2.81 -40.29
CA SER A 629 236.26 -3.04 -41.65
C SER A 629 234.91 -2.35 -41.94
N LEU A 630 233.92 -2.44 -41.03
CA LEU A 630 232.58 -1.89 -41.32
C LEU A 630 232.52 -0.35 -41.25
N ARG A 631 233.54 0.30 -40.68
CA ARG A 631 233.75 1.75 -40.81
C ARG A 631 234.00 2.18 -42.26
N GLU A 632 234.45 1.29 -43.14
CA GLU A 632 234.59 1.58 -44.58
C GLU A 632 233.23 1.57 -45.31
N LYS A 633 232.21 0.89 -44.78
CA LYS A 633 230.86 0.87 -45.38
C LYS A 633 229.98 2.04 -44.94
N GLN A 634 230.28 2.64 -43.78
CA GLN A 634 229.62 3.87 -43.28
C GLN A 634 229.60 4.97 -44.35
N ALA A 635 230.67 5.10 -45.14
CA ALA A 635 230.83 6.14 -46.16
C ALA A 635 230.02 5.93 -47.46
N THR A 636 229.30 4.82 -47.65
CA THR A 636 228.77 4.44 -48.99
C THR A 636 227.27 4.64 -49.23
N LEU A 637 226.43 4.64 -48.19
CA LEU A 637 224.97 4.76 -48.36
C LEU A 637 224.37 6.13 -47.99
N GLU A 638 225.10 6.97 -47.27
CA GLU A 638 224.72 8.38 -47.05
C GLU A 638 224.56 9.14 -48.39
N SER A 639 225.20 8.66 -49.45
CA SER A 639 225.14 9.19 -50.81
C SER A 639 223.85 8.89 -51.59
N HIS A 640 222.97 7.96 -51.17
CA HIS A 640 221.90 7.46 -52.05
C HIS A 640 220.52 8.11 -51.82
N PHE A 641 220.03 8.25 -50.58
CA PHE A 641 218.63 8.71 -50.36
C PHE A 641 218.42 10.23 -50.34
N GLN A 642 219.49 11.02 -50.42
CA GLN A 642 219.37 12.44 -50.76
C GLN A 642 218.76 12.66 -52.16
N GLN A 643 218.80 11.65 -53.06
CA GLN A 643 218.18 11.73 -54.40
C GLN A 643 216.65 11.56 -54.44
N GLN A 644 215.97 11.10 -53.38
CA GLN A 644 214.50 10.96 -53.39
C GLN A 644 213.74 12.12 -52.72
N ILE A 645 214.45 13.13 -52.20
CA ILE A 645 213.84 14.33 -51.58
C ILE A 645 212.94 15.12 -52.55
N GLN A 646 213.19 15.03 -53.86
CA GLN A 646 212.67 15.98 -54.83
C GLN A 646 211.30 15.61 -55.43
N ASN A 647 210.92 14.33 -55.50
CA ASN A 647 209.90 13.89 -56.47
C ASN A 647 208.44 13.97 -56.00
N LEU A 648 208.15 13.92 -54.69
CA LEU A 648 206.76 13.91 -54.17
C LEU A 648 206.28 15.26 -53.64
N ARG A 649 207.01 16.35 -53.89
CA ARG A 649 206.53 17.71 -53.59
C ARG A 649 205.57 18.26 -54.65
N ASP A 650 205.70 17.80 -55.90
CA ASP A 650 205.01 18.40 -57.04
C ASP A 650 203.59 17.85 -57.28
N GLU A 651 203.21 16.70 -56.69
CA GLU A 651 201.94 16.04 -56.99
C GLU A 651 200.74 16.63 -56.21
N HIS A 652 200.87 16.87 -54.90
CA HIS A 652 199.69 17.06 -54.05
C HIS A 652 199.12 18.49 -53.99
N ASP A 653 199.85 19.48 -54.50
CA ASP A 653 199.31 20.85 -54.72
C ASP A 653 198.14 20.84 -55.72
N THR A 654 198.07 19.85 -56.61
CA THR A 654 196.99 19.70 -57.60
C THR A 654 195.63 19.34 -56.97
N ALA A 655 195.58 18.86 -55.72
CA ALA A 655 194.36 18.39 -55.08
C ALA A 655 193.58 19.50 -54.33
N LEU A 656 194.25 20.59 -53.93
CA LEU A 656 193.66 21.64 -53.08
C LEU A 656 192.55 22.46 -53.77
N THR A 657 192.54 22.53 -55.10
CA THR A 657 191.61 23.34 -55.87
C THR A 657 190.19 22.76 -55.94
N ASN A 658 190.05 21.43 -56.02
CA ASN A 658 188.78 20.80 -56.41
C ASN A 658 187.68 20.76 -55.34
N LEU A 659 188.00 20.89 -54.04
CA LEU A 659 186.96 20.87 -52.99
C LEU A 659 186.37 22.27 -52.69
N HIS A 660 187.09 23.35 -53.02
CA HIS A 660 186.63 24.73 -52.78
C HIS A 660 185.30 25.06 -53.48
N GLU A 661 185.01 24.45 -54.63
CA GLU A 661 183.74 24.67 -55.34
C GLU A 661 182.53 24.09 -54.59
N ARG A 662 182.70 22.97 -53.88
CA ARG A 662 181.58 22.24 -53.27
C ARG A 662 181.03 22.90 -52.00
N VAL A 663 181.74 23.89 -51.45
CA VAL A 663 181.31 24.70 -50.29
C VAL A 663 180.13 25.62 -50.65
N LYS A 664 180.06 26.12 -51.89
CA LYS A 664 179.13 27.20 -52.27
C LYS A 664 177.67 26.79 -52.43
N ALA A 665 177.36 25.51 -52.66
CA ALA A 665 176.04 25.09 -53.14
C ALA A 665 174.98 24.88 -52.04
N THR A 666 175.37 24.51 -50.83
CA THR A 666 174.43 24.01 -49.81
C THR A 666 173.94 25.09 -48.84
N VAL A 667 174.76 26.10 -48.56
CA VAL A 667 174.45 27.21 -47.62
C VAL A 667 173.17 27.93 -48.05
N ALA A 668 173.09 28.30 -49.33
CA ALA A 668 172.00 29.06 -49.93
C ALA A 668 170.61 28.39 -49.90
N ARG A 669 170.45 27.18 -49.36
CA ARG A 669 169.16 26.45 -49.28
C ARG A 669 168.49 26.47 -47.91
N LYS A 670 169.19 26.82 -46.83
CA LYS A 670 168.57 26.84 -45.48
C LYS A 670 168.24 28.23 -44.96
N ASP A 671 168.93 29.26 -45.43
CA ASP A 671 168.61 30.65 -45.09
C ASP A 671 167.20 31.04 -45.57
N GLN A 672 166.71 30.40 -46.64
CA GLN A 672 165.35 30.61 -47.16
C GLN A 672 164.26 30.11 -46.19
N THR A 673 164.44 28.94 -45.55
CA THR A 673 163.52 28.44 -44.51
C THR A 673 163.54 29.23 -43.20
N ILE A 674 164.52 30.12 -42.99
CA ILE A 674 164.55 31.01 -41.82
C ILE A 674 163.55 32.18 -41.97
N ALA A 675 163.23 32.58 -43.22
CA ALA A 675 162.28 33.66 -43.48
C ALA A 675 160.82 33.27 -43.20
N GLU A 676 160.40 32.07 -43.62
CA GLU A 676 158.99 31.65 -43.61
C GLU A 676 158.40 31.58 -42.18
N LEU A 677 159.15 31.05 -41.20
CA LEU A 677 158.67 30.94 -39.82
C LEU A 677 158.73 32.27 -39.03
N GLN A 678 159.43 33.29 -39.53
CA GLN A 678 159.38 34.64 -38.95
C GLN A 678 158.05 35.34 -39.25
N GLU A 679 157.34 34.93 -40.31
CA GLU A 679 156.03 35.48 -40.67
C GLU A 679 154.91 34.95 -39.75
N GLU A 680 154.99 33.69 -39.32
CA GLU A 680 154.07 33.11 -38.31
C GLU A 680 154.16 33.82 -36.95
N LEU A 681 155.36 34.23 -36.54
CA LEU A 681 155.61 35.00 -35.31
C LEU A 681 154.79 36.31 -35.31
N HIS A 682 154.78 37.02 -36.45
CA HIS A 682 154.06 38.28 -36.59
C HIS A 682 152.53 38.11 -36.47
N LEU A 683 151.98 37.02 -37.01
CA LEU A 683 150.54 36.79 -37.06
C LEU A 683 149.92 36.49 -35.68
N GLN A 684 150.69 35.88 -34.77
CA GLN A 684 150.23 35.64 -33.39
C GLN A 684 150.30 36.92 -32.54
N GLN A 685 151.30 37.78 -32.76
CA GLN A 685 151.46 39.05 -32.04
C GLN A 685 150.19 39.93 -32.15
N VAL A 686 149.62 40.05 -33.36
CA VAL A 686 148.41 40.85 -33.65
C VAL A 686 147.15 40.32 -32.92
N LYS A 687 147.14 39.06 -32.47
CA LYS A 687 146.04 38.53 -31.63
C LYS A 687 146.16 38.96 -30.17
N LEU A 688 147.39 39.19 -29.69
CA LEU A 688 147.66 39.65 -28.33
C LEU A 688 147.06 41.04 -28.12
N ASP A 689 147.38 41.98 -29.01
CA ASP A 689 146.92 43.38 -28.96
C ASP A 689 145.38 43.46 -28.96
N LYS A 690 144.73 42.62 -29.77
CA LYS A 690 143.27 42.54 -29.86
C LYS A 690 142.59 41.99 -28.60
N SER A 691 143.32 41.25 -27.77
CA SER A 691 142.84 40.82 -26.45
C SER A 691 143.05 41.88 -25.36
N GLN A 692 144.09 42.71 -25.48
CA GLN A 692 144.37 43.80 -24.54
C GLN A 692 143.33 44.92 -24.63
N ALA A 693 142.89 45.29 -25.84
CA ALA A 693 141.80 46.26 -26.04
C ALA A 693 140.49 45.87 -25.31
N LEU A 694 140.23 44.56 -25.17
CA LEU A 694 139.03 44.05 -24.48
C LEU A 694 139.11 44.17 -22.94
N ILE A 695 140.31 44.34 -22.39
CA ILE A 695 140.58 44.57 -20.96
C ILE A 695 140.38 46.05 -20.60
N GLU A 696 140.57 46.97 -21.56
CA GLU A 696 140.43 48.40 -21.33
C GLU A 696 138.96 48.85 -21.38
N ASP A 697 138.16 48.28 -22.28
CA ASP A 697 136.71 48.57 -22.38
C ASP A 697 135.95 48.15 -21.11
N GLN A 698 136.36 47.03 -20.48
CA GLN A 698 135.79 46.57 -19.20
C GLN A 698 136.22 47.40 -17.99
N ARG A 699 137.33 48.16 -18.07
CA ARG A 699 137.77 49.05 -16.98
C ARG A 699 136.96 50.34 -16.87
N LEU A 700 136.27 50.75 -17.94
CA LEU A 700 135.53 52.00 -18.00
C LEU A 700 134.12 51.94 -17.40
N GLN A 701 133.58 50.74 -17.10
CA GLN A 701 132.18 50.56 -16.66
C GLN A 701 131.98 50.37 -15.14
N LEU A 702 133.03 50.44 -14.31
CA LEU A 702 132.96 50.18 -12.86
C LEU A 702 133.34 51.37 -11.96
N PHE A 703 133.49 52.58 -12.52
CA PHE A 703 133.74 53.83 -11.76
C PHE A 703 132.64 54.87 -11.99
N SER A 704 131.37 54.47 -11.90
CA SER A 704 130.22 55.37 -12.06
C SER A 704 129.10 55.14 -11.03
N GLN A 705 129.44 55.10 -9.74
CA GLN A 705 128.61 55.57 -8.63
C GLN A 705 129.48 55.98 -7.44
#